data_AF-L1K138-F1
#
_entry.id   AF-L1K138-F1
#
_cell.length_a   1.000
_cell.length_b   1.000
_cell.length_c   1.000
_cell.angle_alpha   90.00
_cell.angle_beta   90.00
_cell.angle_gamma   90.00
#
_symmetry.space_group_name_H-M   'P 1'
#
loop_
_entity.id
_entity.type
_entity.pdbx_description
1 polymer ?
#
loop_
_entity_poly.entity_id
_entity_poly.type
_entity_poly.pdbx_seq_one_letter_code
_entity_poly.pdbx_strand_id
1 'polypeptide(L)'
;MLERPLIVAKGDTVVVRAVHDDWRSIFPFVFCFSQIFRIWFEAYAKSSSISLDAVQRFRSDQPATKADSPRVSFGGHKLRMLADRDVEMLYREALMQHVKKDTVVLCIGDGHALGLIASELGCRHVIDVEVSENSLLMATSCFQAAGCHEKANALLIPQYFESADDACEVLEAELSQRHLTVDFVCADPFFFESGVGAFAGGGGTQFNNLSYWKAVEAIRKKVLKQDVAILPCAASIRGVAVEFSQLRNSQQRVRMVENLNLESFCDIQPLGLEPPPGVAYDLWMYDWRPLTPEFALLTMDFGSEVKDKHHVEGFTLDSVLPCTSVPSLSFSSPGTCHAVVLWIDWKLTENVSLSWGPKEDSVDHCKQLVTDWRACLPSLQIVYFFDEGIAVDSSSKLQVDVGYFDSSSCEFLGSFRGPTKGRVYFSQLLERRDRGGAMQEGRARTMLVRAGGAAILAVAVVTLVISFSGWEAKAEEKLSPLQVGRYAVRAERQSQDYDQKAERQIAFASDNDDAAAGERDLAAKEEKRARQSAYLAADVKSRIDKILEEGRDQVNQATKLKAKAGRLQEMAAELLGQAKTEKESAAALKAKYYKTMDEYSDAVKKIDTATMNAQEILDQMNAQSLTLAEVATEYGTASGHGENPGAAAAVELKGELRKAQQDLAAITAKKAKADEETADARKLADQYQPLIIDAEKDKRSSDFHFQEFAQLTDQADQLQSRADALLARADTIDGLIQSTQSELGEKRKQFEHYKNRAQTEMAISLQAEDKEALLRKQAREARYKAAELSDKARRLRALAQRGVNNVMEATQDGS
;
A
#
# COMPACT_ATOMS: atom_id res chain seq x y z
N MET A 1 -10.55 -31.97 -8.33
CA MET A 1 -9.28 -32.61 -8.74
C MET A 1 -9.03 -33.81 -7.85
N LEU A 2 -8.37 -34.85 -8.37
CA LEU A 2 -7.93 -36.00 -7.55
C LEU A 2 -6.72 -35.59 -6.70
N GLU A 3 -6.59 -36.15 -5.50
CA GLU A 3 -5.48 -35.86 -4.58
C GLU A 3 -4.12 -36.32 -5.16
N ARG A 4 -4.10 -37.43 -5.89
CA ARG A 4 -2.91 -38.00 -6.51
C ARG A 4 -3.20 -38.44 -7.94
N PRO A 5 -2.22 -38.35 -8.85
CA PRO A 5 -2.37 -38.89 -10.19
C PRO A 5 -2.62 -40.41 -10.12
N LEU A 6 -3.70 -40.85 -10.76
CA LEU A 6 -4.02 -42.27 -10.90
C LEU A 6 -3.66 -42.72 -12.30
N ILE A 7 -2.74 -43.68 -12.42
CA ILE A 7 -2.38 -44.28 -13.70
C ILE A 7 -3.37 -45.41 -13.97
N VAL A 8 -4.02 -45.37 -15.13
CA VAL A 8 -5.09 -46.29 -15.52
C VAL A 8 -4.81 -46.82 -16.92
N ALA A 9 -4.81 -48.14 -17.11
CA ALA A 9 -4.69 -48.74 -18.43
C ALA A 9 -6.06 -48.86 -19.12
N LYS A 10 -6.06 -48.86 -20.46
CA LYS A 10 -7.27 -49.10 -21.24
C LYS A 10 -7.83 -50.48 -20.91
N GLY A 11 -9.03 -50.52 -20.33
CA GLY A 11 -9.69 -51.76 -19.89
C GLY A 11 -9.76 -51.92 -18.36
N ASP A 12 -9.04 -51.10 -17.60
CA ASP A 12 -9.11 -51.10 -16.14
C ASP A 12 -10.45 -50.54 -15.65
N THR A 13 -10.98 -51.14 -14.59
CA THR A 13 -12.12 -50.57 -13.87
C THR A 13 -11.62 -49.67 -12.76
N VAL A 14 -11.93 -48.38 -12.87
CA VAL A 14 -11.64 -47.36 -11.85
C VAL A 14 -12.94 -46.97 -11.16
N VAL A 15 -12.87 -46.81 -9.85
CA VAL A 15 -13.97 -46.22 -9.08
C VAL A 15 -13.58 -44.79 -8.74
N VAL A 16 -14.44 -43.85 -9.15
CA VAL A 16 -14.34 -42.43 -8.78
C VAL A 16 -15.48 -42.11 -7.84
N ARG A 17 -15.15 -41.67 -6.63
CA ARG A 17 -16.08 -41.26 -5.59
C ARG A 17 -16.19 -39.73 -5.60
N ALA A 18 -17.40 -39.22 -5.78
CA ALA A 18 -17.72 -37.82 -5.51
C ALA A 18 -18.13 -37.68 -4.03
N VAL A 19 -17.48 -36.77 -3.31
CA VAL A 19 -17.74 -36.50 -1.89
C VAL A 19 -18.19 -35.05 -1.74
N HIS A 20 -19.14 -34.82 -0.84
CA HIS A 20 -19.65 -33.51 -0.47
C HIS A 20 -19.85 -33.44 1.04
N ASP A 21 -19.85 -32.24 1.61
CA ASP A 21 -20.08 -32.04 3.04
C ASP A 21 -21.55 -32.32 3.41
N ASP A 22 -21.80 -32.82 4.63
CA ASP A 22 -23.14 -33.01 5.21
C ASP A 22 -23.42 -31.89 6.24
N TRP A 23 -24.59 -31.25 6.12
CA TRP A 23 -24.97 -30.00 6.77
C TRP A 23 -25.11 -30.05 8.29
N ARG A 24 -25.03 -31.24 8.92
CA ARG A 24 -25.44 -31.46 10.31
C ARG A 24 -24.36 -31.24 11.37
N SER A 25 -23.11 -31.00 10.99
CA SER A 25 -21.96 -31.01 11.93
C SER A 25 -21.34 -29.63 12.25
N ILE A 26 -21.85 -28.51 11.72
CA ILE A 26 -21.19 -27.20 11.82
C ILE A 26 -22.12 -26.13 12.43
N PHE A 27 -22.05 -25.94 13.74
CA PHE A 27 -22.27 -24.65 14.46
C PHE A 27 -21.74 -24.80 15.91
N PRO A 28 -21.19 -23.76 16.58
CA PRO A 28 -21.05 -22.35 16.18
C PRO A 28 -19.62 -21.78 16.38
N PHE A 29 -18.94 -21.29 15.34
CA PHE A 29 -17.92 -20.21 15.50
C PHE A 29 -17.71 -19.48 14.15
N VAL A 30 -17.98 -18.17 14.19
CA VAL A 30 -17.59 -17.06 13.29
C VAL A 30 -18.00 -17.10 11.80
N PHE A 31 -18.67 -16.01 11.41
CA PHE A 31 -19.15 -15.66 10.08
C PHE A 31 -18.05 -15.69 8.99
N CYS A 32 -18.12 -16.66 8.07
CA CYS A 32 -17.58 -16.55 6.72
C CYS A 32 -18.49 -17.32 5.76
N PHE A 33 -19.35 -16.61 5.03
CA PHE A 33 -20.45 -17.18 4.22
C PHE A 33 -20.03 -17.92 2.93
N SER A 34 -18.76 -18.26 2.71
CA SER A 34 -18.29 -18.89 1.46
C SER A 34 -18.01 -20.40 1.52
N GLN A 35 -18.13 -21.06 2.68
CA GLN A 35 -17.62 -22.44 2.84
C GLN A 35 -18.68 -23.56 2.91
N ILE A 36 -19.96 -23.27 2.67
CA ILE A 36 -21.06 -24.21 2.97
C ILE A 36 -21.27 -25.30 1.88
N PHE A 37 -20.65 -25.17 0.70
CA PHE A 37 -20.81 -26.15 -0.39
C PHE A 37 -19.47 -26.50 -1.03
N ARG A 38 -18.92 -27.69 -0.73
CA ARG A 38 -17.71 -28.23 -1.37
C ARG A 38 -17.97 -29.60 -1.97
N ILE A 39 -17.38 -29.82 -3.14
CA ILE A 39 -17.35 -31.12 -3.81
C ILE A 39 -15.89 -31.47 -4.09
N TRP A 40 -15.45 -32.66 -3.71
CA TRP A 40 -14.15 -33.21 -4.10
C TRP A 40 -14.29 -34.63 -4.63
N PHE A 41 -13.22 -35.09 -5.29
CA PHE A 41 -13.21 -36.39 -5.96
C PHE A 41 -12.05 -37.23 -5.45
N GLU A 42 -12.34 -38.48 -5.14
CA GLU A 42 -11.36 -39.52 -4.78
C GLU A 42 -11.43 -40.62 -5.83
N ALA A 43 -10.30 -41.21 -6.21
CA ALA A 43 -10.29 -42.31 -7.18
C ALA A 43 -9.34 -43.42 -6.76
N TYR A 44 -9.75 -44.67 -7.03
CA TYR A 44 -8.97 -45.86 -6.71
C TYR A 44 -9.15 -46.97 -7.75
N ALA A 45 -8.08 -47.72 -8.00
CA ALA A 45 -8.09 -48.88 -8.88
C ALA A 45 -8.74 -50.08 -8.17
N LYS A 46 -9.64 -50.79 -8.86
CA LYS A 46 -10.43 -51.89 -8.26
C LYS A 46 -9.61 -53.15 -7.93
N SER A 47 -8.32 -53.20 -8.28
CA SER A 47 -7.44 -54.36 -8.11
C SER A 47 -6.85 -54.53 -6.70
N SER A 48 -6.94 -53.51 -5.83
CA SER A 48 -6.59 -53.66 -4.42
C SER A 48 -7.82 -54.03 -3.61
N SER A 49 -7.82 -55.21 -2.99
CA SER A 49 -8.83 -55.67 -2.02
C SER A 49 -8.82 -54.78 -0.78
N ILE A 50 -9.42 -53.60 -0.88
CA ILE A 50 -9.71 -52.72 0.25
C ILE A 50 -11.12 -53.10 0.72
N SER A 51 -11.23 -53.63 1.93
CA SER A 51 -12.53 -54.00 2.51
C SER A 51 -13.43 -52.77 2.64
N LEU A 52 -14.75 -52.95 2.51
CA LEU A 52 -15.72 -51.87 2.74
C LEU A 52 -15.53 -51.19 4.12
N ASP A 53 -15.01 -51.92 5.11
CA ASP A 53 -14.68 -51.39 6.44
C ASP A 53 -13.47 -50.43 6.44
N ALA A 54 -12.49 -50.64 5.57
CA ALA A 54 -11.39 -49.70 5.39
C ALA A 54 -11.84 -48.40 4.69
N VAL A 55 -12.87 -48.48 3.84
CA VAL A 55 -13.51 -47.32 3.18
C VAL A 55 -14.39 -46.51 4.15
N GLN A 56 -14.92 -47.13 5.22
CA GLN A 56 -15.67 -46.44 6.29
C GLN A 56 -14.80 -45.84 7.40
N ARG A 57 -13.54 -46.30 7.58
CA ARG A 57 -12.63 -45.80 8.63
C ARG A 57 -11.79 -44.59 8.24
N PHE A 58 -11.75 -44.21 6.96
CA PHE A 58 -11.27 -42.88 6.57
C PHE A 58 -12.32 -41.87 7.00
N ARG A 59 -12.13 -41.30 8.20
CA ARG A 59 -12.89 -40.13 8.65
C ARG A 59 -12.78 -39.05 7.56
N SER A 60 -13.93 -38.46 7.30
CA SER A 60 -14.25 -37.42 6.32
C SER A 60 -13.56 -36.10 6.61
N ASP A 61 -12.24 -36.10 6.74
CA ASP A 61 -11.47 -34.89 6.82
C ASP A 61 -10.89 -34.62 5.43
N GLN A 62 -11.21 -33.45 4.87
CA GLN A 62 -10.62 -32.96 3.63
C GLN A 62 -9.10 -33.14 3.70
N PRO A 63 -8.40 -33.57 2.62
CA PRO A 63 -6.96 -33.55 2.59
C PRO A 63 -6.50 -32.11 2.83
N ALA A 64 -6.02 -31.82 4.04
CA ALA A 64 -5.51 -30.51 4.37
C ALA A 64 -4.27 -30.29 3.50
N THR A 65 -4.31 -29.28 2.63
CA THR A 65 -3.10 -28.80 1.97
C THR A 65 -2.14 -28.34 3.07
N LYS A 66 -0.97 -28.95 3.13
CA LYS A 66 0.09 -28.56 4.07
C LYS A 66 0.43 -27.08 3.87
N ALA A 67 0.84 -26.41 4.95
CA ALA A 67 1.12 -24.98 4.95
C ALA A 67 2.24 -24.56 3.97
N ASP A 68 3.18 -25.46 3.68
CA ASP A 68 4.27 -25.32 2.71
C ASP A 68 3.84 -25.60 1.25
N SER A 69 2.57 -25.92 1.01
CA SER A 69 2.09 -26.23 -0.34
C SER A 69 1.91 -24.94 -1.16
N PRO A 70 2.44 -24.88 -2.40
CA PRO A 70 2.18 -23.77 -3.32
C PRO A 70 0.69 -23.50 -3.56
N ARG A 71 -0.18 -24.49 -3.32
CA ARG A 71 -1.65 -24.37 -3.48
C ARG A 71 -2.33 -23.56 -2.39
N VAL A 72 -1.67 -23.37 -1.23
CA VAL A 72 -2.16 -22.51 -0.15
C VAL A 72 -1.87 -21.05 -0.46
N SER A 73 -0.79 -20.78 -1.18
CA SER A 73 -0.29 -19.43 -1.44
C SER A 73 -0.70 -18.90 -2.81
N PHE A 74 -0.68 -19.72 -3.85
CA PHE A 74 -0.82 -19.24 -5.22
C PHE A 74 -2.14 -19.67 -5.87
N GLY A 75 -2.80 -18.72 -6.53
CA GLY A 75 -3.93 -18.99 -7.41
C GLY A 75 -3.54 -19.91 -8.58
N GLY A 76 -4.51 -20.58 -9.18
CA GLY A 76 -4.29 -21.54 -10.27
C GLY A 76 -3.49 -20.97 -11.45
N HIS A 77 -3.67 -19.68 -11.74
CA HIS A 77 -2.94 -18.95 -12.79
C HIS A 77 -1.42 -18.93 -12.53
N LYS A 78 -0.97 -18.51 -11.33
CA LYS A 78 0.45 -18.50 -10.97
C LYS A 78 1.05 -19.92 -10.94
N LEU A 79 0.31 -20.91 -10.45
CA LEU A 79 0.76 -22.31 -10.51
C LEU A 79 0.95 -22.81 -11.95
N ARG A 80 0.06 -22.39 -12.87
CA ARG A 80 0.20 -22.70 -14.29
C ARG A 80 1.41 -22.00 -14.89
N MET A 81 1.69 -20.75 -14.51
CA MET A 81 2.88 -20.02 -14.94
C MET A 81 4.17 -20.71 -14.52
N LEU A 82 4.26 -21.14 -13.26
CA LEU A 82 5.41 -21.88 -12.75
C LEU A 82 5.60 -23.24 -13.44
N ALA A 83 4.53 -23.83 -13.97
CA ALA A 83 4.57 -25.10 -14.70
C ALA A 83 4.77 -24.94 -16.21
N ASP A 84 4.76 -23.71 -16.74
CA ASP A 84 4.89 -23.44 -18.17
C ASP A 84 6.35 -23.47 -18.60
N ARG A 85 6.71 -24.50 -19.39
CA ARG A 85 8.08 -24.69 -19.87
C ARG A 85 8.53 -23.61 -20.84
N ASP A 86 7.64 -23.02 -21.62
CA ASP A 86 8.03 -21.96 -22.57
C ASP A 86 8.42 -20.71 -21.79
N VAL A 87 7.66 -20.37 -20.74
CA VAL A 87 7.97 -19.26 -19.84
C VAL A 87 9.29 -19.52 -19.11
N GLU A 88 9.49 -20.74 -18.59
CA GLU A 88 10.77 -21.14 -17.97
C GLU A 88 11.95 -20.98 -18.94
N MET A 89 11.80 -21.45 -20.20
CA MET A 89 12.85 -21.35 -21.21
C MET A 89 13.20 -19.90 -21.55
N LEU A 90 12.21 -19.01 -21.66
CA LEU A 90 12.45 -17.58 -21.91
C LEU A 90 13.24 -16.93 -20.76
N TYR A 91 12.86 -17.20 -19.51
CA TYR A 91 13.63 -16.72 -18.36
C TYR A 91 15.03 -17.32 -18.32
N ARG A 92 15.17 -18.61 -18.60
CA ARG A 92 16.48 -19.28 -18.66
C ARG A 92 17.39 -18.69 -19.74
N GLU A 93 16.86 -18.45 -20.94
CA GLU A 93 17.58 -17.81 -22.04
C GLU A 93 18.03 -16.39 -21.66
N ALA A 94 17.15 -15.62 -21.01
CA ALA A 94 17.48 -14.28 -20.55
C ALA A 94 18.54 -14.28 -19.42
N LEU A 95 18.44 -15.20 -18.45
CA LEU A 95 19.41 -15.36 -17.38
C LEU A 95 20.79 -15.79 -17.90
N MET A 96 20.84 -16.67 -18.92
CA MET A 96 22.10 -17.11 -19.54
C MET A 96 22.93 -15.95 -20.13
N GLN A 97 22.31 -14.82 -20.47
CA GLN A 97 23.03 -13.66 -21.02
C GLN A 97 23.84 -12.91 -19.95
N HIS A 98 23.47 -13.03 -18.67
CA HIS A 98 24.05 -12.25 -17.56
C HIS A 98 24.69 -13.10 -16.46
N VAL A 99 24.21 -14.32 -16.23
CA VAL A 99 24.69 -15.20 -15.16
C VAL A 99 26.00 -15.90 -15.55
N LYS A 100 27.06 -15.63 -14.78
CA LYS A 100 28.38 -16.25 -14.87
C LYS A 100 28.80 -16.80 -13.50
N LYS A 101 29.93 -17.54 -13.46
CA LYS A 101 30.43 -18.20 -12.22
C LYS A 101 30.71 -17.26 -11.06
N ASP A 102 31.00 -15.99 -11.34
CA ASP A 102 31.32 -14.95 -10.38
C ASP A 102 30.14 -14.03 -10.05
N THR A 103 29.02 -14.14 -10.78
CA THR A 103 27.84 -13.28 -10.64
C THR A 103 27.09 -13.54 -9.34
N VAL A 104 26.82 -12.47 -8.59
CA VAL A 104 25.83 -12.46 -7.49
C VAL A 104 24.50 -11.95 -8.04
N VAL A 105 23.46 -12.78 -7.92
CA VAL A 105 22.12 -12.51 -8.46
C VAL A 105 21.17 -12.11 -7.34
N LEU A 106 20.48 -10.99 -7.50
CA LEU A 106 19.37 -10.56 -6.66
C LEU A 106 18.05 -10.85 -7.38
N CYS A 107 17.23 -11.73 -6.81
CA CYS A 107 15.88 -12.01 -7.31
C CYS A 107 14.85 -11.24 -6.50
N ILE A 108 13.92 -10.57 -7.17
CA ILE A 108 12.81 -9.85 -6.52
C ILE A 108 11.46 -10.28 -7.10
N GLY A 109 10.51 -10.59 -6.23
CA GLY A 109 9.16 -11.01 -6.59
C GLY A 109 8.72 -12.21 -5.75
N ASP A 110 7.42 -12.46 -5.71
CA ASP A 110 6.87 -13.54 -4.88
C ASP A 110 6.77 -14.87 -5.64
N GLY A 111 7.35 -15.90 -5.02
CA GLY A 111 7.14 -17.30 -5.41
C GLY A 111 7.49 -17.59 -6.86
N HIS A 112 8.71 -17.27 -7.26
CA HIS A 112 9.25 -17.52 -8.60
C HIS A 112 10.41 -18.53 -8.58
N ALA A 113 10.75 -19.08 -9.75
CA ALA A 113 11.84 -20.05 -9.88
C ALA A 113 13.20 -19.43 -10.27
N LEU A 114 13.31 -18.10 -10.35
CA LEU A 114 14.50 -17.44 -10.90
C LEU A 114 15.77 -17.74 -10.12
N GLY A 115 15.70 -17.74 -8.78
CA GLY A 115 16.85 -18.07 -7.94
C GLY A 115 17.36 -19.50 -8.16
N LEU A 116 16.45 -20.45 -8.41
CA LEU A 116 16.80 -21.84 -8.73
C LEU A 116 17.49 -21.92 -10.09
N ILE A 117 16.94 -21.27 -11.10
CA ILE A 117 17.50 -21.26 -12.46
C ILE A 117 18.88 -20.60 -12.46
N ALA A 118 19.04 -19.46 -11.76
CA ALA A 118 20.33 -18.78 -11.63
C ALA A 118 21.38 -19.65 -10.93
N SER A 119 20.98 -20.36 -9.87
CA SER A 119 21.87 -21.29 -9.17
C SER A 119 22.30 -22.47 -10.06
N GLU A 120 21.37 -23.03 -10.84
CA GLU A 120 21.64 -24.11 -11.80
C GLU A 120 22.60 -23.66 -12.92
N LEU A 121 22.47 -22.42 -13.39
CA LEU A 121 23.39 -21.80 -14.36
C LEU A 121 24.79 -21.54 -13.78
N GLY A 122 24.97 -21.74 -12.48
CA GLY A 122 26.27 -21.75 -11.81
C GLY A 122 26.73 -20.38 -11.32
N CYS A 123 25.80 -19.48 -10.96
CA CYS A 123 26.15 -18.20 -10.32
C CYS A 123 26.98 -18.38 -9.03
N ARG A 124 27.64 -17.30 -8.60
CA ARG A 124 28.39 -17.31 -7.32
C ARG A 124 27.45 -17.43 -6.14
N HIS A 125 26.40 -16.61 -6.11
CA HIS A 125 25.45 -16.56 -5.01
C HIS A 125 24.10 -15.98 -5.47
N VAL A 126 23.01 -16.42 -4.86
CA VAL A 126 21.65 -15.90 -5.07
C VAL A 126 21.09 -15.35 -3.76
N ILE A 127 20.55 -14.14 -3.83
CA ILE A 127 19.68 -13.57 -2.78
C ILE A 127 18.28 -13.48 -3.37
N ASP A 128 17.35 -14.25 -2.83
CA ASP A 128 15.97 -14.32 -3.28
C ASP A 128 15.06 -13.58 -2.29
N VAL A 129 14.39 -12.52 -2.71
CA VAL A 129 13.61 -11.66 -1.81
C VAL A 129 12.12 -11.95 -1.94
N GLU A 130 11.52 -12.38 -0.83
CA GLU A 130 10.13 -12.84 -0.72
C GLU A 130 9.34 -11.93 0.24
N VAL A 131 8.07 -11.63 -0.05
CA VAL A 131 7.22 -10.73 0.76
C VAL A 131 6.43 -11.48 1.81
N SER A 132 6.05 -12.72 1.50
CA SER A 132 5.19 -13.53 2.35
C SER A 132 5.97 -14.66 3.01
N GLU A 133 5.64 -14.97 4.26
CA GLU A 133 6.24 -16.11 4.97
C GLU A 133 6.02 -17.43 4.22
N ASN A 134 4.89 -17.57 3.53
CA ASN A 134 4.59 -18.77 2.75
C ASN A 134 5.49 -18.89 1.50
N SER A 135 5.71 -17.78 0.77
CA SER A 135 6.57 -17.80 -0.41
C SER A 135 8.05 -17.96 -0.02
N LEU A 136 8.47 -17.36 1.11
CA LEU A 136 9.77 -17.63 1.74
C LEU A 136 9.96 -19.12 2.07
N LEU A 137 8.97 -19.75 2.72
CA LEU A 137 9.03 -21.16 3.08
C LEU A 137 9.13 -22.04 1.83
N MET A 138 8.38 -21.69 0.77
CA MET A 138 8.45 -22.39 -0.50
C MET A 138 9.85 -22.26 -1.14
N ALA A 139 10.37 -21.04 -1.29
CA ALA A 139 11.68 -20.78 -1.89
C ALA A 139 12.80 -21.52 -1.13
N THR A 140 12.79 -21.43 0.21
CA THR A 140 13.74 -22.14 1.07
C THR A 140 13.64 -23.66 0.88
N SER A 141 12.42 -24.22 0.87
CA SER A 141 12.21 -25.66 0.66
C SER A 141 12.70 -26.10 -0.72
N CYS A 142 12.50 -25.29 -1.75
CA CYS A 142 12.99 -25.57 -3.09
C CYS A 142 14.52 -25.53 -3.16
N PHE A 143 15.19 -24.56 -2.53
CA PHE A 143 16.65 -24.50 -2.48
C PHE A 143 17.25 -25.70 -1.72
N GLN A 144 16.59 -26.15 -0.66
CA GLN A 144 16.99 -27.37 0.05
C GLN A 144 16.82 -28.61 -0.83
N ALA A 145 15.66 -28.76 -1.48
CA ALA A 145 15.39 -29.91 -2.36
C ALA A 145 16.33 -29.95 -3.58
N ALA A 146 16.71 -28.79 -4.12
CA ALA A 146 17.66 -28.67 -5.22
C ALA A 146 19.13 -28.81 -4.76
N GLY A 147 19.41 -28.86 -3.46
CA GLY A 147 20.77 -28.97 -2.92
C GLY A 147 21.61 -27.70 -3.08
N CYS A 148 20.99 -26.52 -3.25
CA CYS A 148 21.68 -25.25 -3.49
C CYS A 148 21.55 -24.21 -2.36
N HIS A 149 21.00 -24.60 -1.21
CA HIS A 149 20.79 -23.74 -0.03
C HIS A 149 22.06 -23.08 0.55
N GLU A 150 23.26 -23.59 0.25
CA GLU A 150 24.52 -22.93 0.62
C GLU A 150 24.87 -21.75 -0.31
N LYS A 151 24.39 -21.78 -1.56
CA LYS A 151 24.64 -20.78 -2.61
C LYS A 151 23.46 -19.86 -2.89
N ALA A 152 22.30 -20.17 -2.32
CA ALA A 152 21.06 -19.42 -2.49
C ALA A 152 20.36 -19.29 -1.14
N ASN A 153 20.02 -18.07 -0.76
CA ASN A 153 19.21 -17.80 0.43
C ASN A 153 17.99 -16.98 0.07
N ALA A 154 16.86 -17.37 0.65
CA ALA A 154 15.64 -16.57 0.60
C ALA A 154 15.60 -15.62 1.81
N LEU A 155 15.15 -14.38 1.60
CA LEU A 155 15.06 -13.32 2.59
C LEU A 155 13.64 -12.78 2.62
N LEU A 156 13.05 -12.73 3.83
CA LEU A 156 11.73 -12.16 4.02
C LEU A 156 11.83 -10.65 4.17
N ILE A 157 11.23 -9.91 3.23
CA ILE A 157 11.05 -8.46 3.34
C ILE A 157 9.54 -8.19 3.29
N PRO A 158 8.87 -8.18 4.45
CA PRO A 158 7.42 -8.01 4.50
C PRO A 158 7.07 -6.60 4.02
N GLN A 159 6.22 -6.55 2.99
CA GLN A 159 5.82 -5.36 2.25
C GLN A 159 6.96 -4.68 1.50
N TYR A 160 7.05 -4.98 0.20
CA TYR A 160 7.74 -4.13 -0.76
C TYR A 160 7.12 -2.72 -0.74
N PHE A 161 7.79 -1.76 -0.08
CA PHE A 161 7.60 -0.31 -0.24
C PHE A 161 6.37 0.33 0.44
N GLU A 162 6.10 0.06 1.73
CA GLU A 162 5.47 1.10 2.59
C GLU A 162 6.51 2.16 3.02
N SER A 163 7.74 1.72 3.27
CA SER A 163 8.97 2.52 3.35
C SER A 163 10.02 1.82 2.50
N ALA A 164 10.41 2.41 1.36
CA ALA A 164 11.47 1.86 0.52
C ALA A 164 12.82 1.76 1.26
N ASP A 165 12.94 2.45 2.37
CA ASP A 165 14.16 2.66 3.13
C ASP A 165 14.46 1.44 3.99
N ASP A 166 13.47 0.98 4.78
CA ASP A 166 13.58 -0.17 5.67
C ASP A 166 13.92 -1.47 4.90
N ALA A 167 13.32 -1.66 3.72
CA ALA A 167 13.59 -2.82 2.86
C ALA A 167 15.02 -2.82 2.30
N CYS A 168 15.53 -1.64 1.91
CA CYS A 168 16.90 -1.51 1.43
C CYS A 168 17.91 -1.71 2.56
N GLU A 169 17.63 -1.25 3.79
CA GLU A 169 18.50 -1.44 4.94
C GLU A 169 18.70 -2.93 5.28
N VAL A 170 17.63 -3.73 5.28
CA VAL A 170 17.72 -5.17 5.52
C VAL A 170 18.55 -5.85 4.44
N LEU A 171 18.33 -5.49 3.17
CA LEU A 171 19.07 -6.05 2.04
C LEU A 171 20.56 -5.64 2.09
N GLU A 172 20.87 -4.40 2.42
CA GLU A 172 22.24 -3.90 2.60
C GLU A 172 22.96 -4.59 3.77
N ALA A 173 22.26 -4.84 4.88
CA ALA A 173 22.80 -5.57 6.02
C ALA A 173 23.17 -7.01 5.63
N GLU A 174 22.30 -7.72 4.92
CA GLU A 174 22.56 -9.09 4.46
C GLU A 174 23.75 -9.14 3.47
N LEU A 175 23.79 -8.22 2.50
CA LEU A 175 24.90 -8.09 1.55
C LEU A 175 26.22 -7.79 2.26
N SER A 176 26.20 -6.89 3.25
CA SER A 176 27.38 -6.49 4.01
C SER A 176 27.90 -7.62 4.89
N GLN A 177 27.01 -8.35 5.57
CA GLN A 177 27.35 -9.49 6.41
C GLN A 177 28.03 -10.62 5.61
N ARG A 178 27.60 -10.82 4.37
CA ARG A 178 28.17 -11.85 3.47
C ARG A 178 29.33 -11.37 2.60
N HIS A 179 29.68 -10.08 2.69
CA HIS A 179 30.68 -9.45 1.82
C HIS A 179 30.38 -9.66 0.32
N LEU A 180 29.11 -9.50 -0.06
CA LEU A 180 28.63 -9.64 -1.43
C LEU A 180 28.33 -8.28 -2.06
N THR A 181 28.46 -8.22 -3.38
CA THR A 181 28.05 -7.09 -4.22
C THR A 181 27.14 -7.62 -5.31
N VAL A 182 25.97 -7.02 -5.49
CA VAL A 182 25.01 -7.47 -6.52
C VAL A 182 25.57 -7.13 -7.90
N ASP A 183 25.61 -8.13 -8.79
CA ASP A 183 26.10 -7.98 -10.17
C ASP A 183 24.96 -8.04 -11.20
N PHE A 184 23.80 -8.56 -10.80
CA PHE A 184 22.63 -8.72 -11.66
C PHE A 184 21.34 -8.75 -10.83
N VAL A 185 20.31 -8.03 -11.29
CA VAL A 185 18.97 -8.03 -10.68
C VAL A 185 17.99 -8.66 -11.65
N CYS A 186 17.21 -9.65 -11.19
CA CYS A 186 16.15 -10.24 -11.98
C CYS A 186 14.84 -10.37 -11.19
N ALA A 187 13.74 -10.39 -11.92
CA ALA A 187 12.42 -10.51 -11.36
C ALA A 187 11.50 -11.29 -12.29
N ASP A 188 10.62 -12.06 -11.67
CA ASP A 188 9.36 -12.46 -12.27
C ASP A 188 8.35 -11.56 -11.59
N PRO A 189 8.03 -10.39 -12.18
CA PRO A 189 7.36 -9.30 -11.49
C PRO A 189 5.94 -9.72 -11.14
N PHE A 190 5.77 -10.43 -10.05
CA PHE A 190 4.53 -10.92 -9.48
C PHE A 190 4.63 -10.66 -7.98
N PHE A 191 3.72 -9.86 -7.43
CA PHE A 191 3.75 -9.51 -6.01
C PHE A 191 2.45 -9.94 -5.35
N PHE A 192 2.48 -10.62 -4.21
CA PHE A 192 1.32 -11.23 -3.59
C PHE A 192 0.21 -10.21 -3.27
N GLU A 193 0.57 -9.01 -2.82
CA GLU A 193 -0.36 -7.89 -2.59
C GLU A 193 -1.05 -7.40 -3.85
N SER A 194 -0.50 -7.70 -5.04
CA SER A 194 -1.19 -7.49 -6.31
C SER A 194 -2.47 -8.32 -6.43
N GLY A 195 -2.60 -9.43 -5.68
CA GLY A 195 -3.66 -10.43 -5.77
C GLY A 195 -4.69 -10.45 -4.61
N VAL A 196 -4.45 -9.75 -3.49
CA VAL A 196 -5.28 -9.88 -2.28
C VAL A 196 -6.68 -9.27 -2.42
N GLY A 197 -6.93 -8.47 -3.46
CA GLY A 197 -8.29 -8.04 -3.84
C GLY A 197 -9.20 -9.16 -4.39
N ALA A 198 -8.64 -10.34 -4.70
CA ALA A 198 -9.37 -11.46 -5.29
C ALA A 198 -10.44 -12.08 -4.37
N PHE A 199 -10.39 -11.85 -3.06
CA PHE A 199 -11.44 -12.34 -2.14
C PHE A 199 -12.67 -11.41 -2.07
N ALA A 200 -12.58 -10.19 -2.60
CA ALA A 200 -13.66 -9.21 -2.55
C ALA A 200 -13.80 -8.45 -3.88
N GLY A 201 -14.01 -9.17 -4.99
CA GLY A 201 -14.50 -8.60 -6.26
C GLY A 201 -13.60 -7.58 -6.99
N GLY A 202 -12.45 -7.20 -6.43
CA GLY A 202 -11.44 -6.35 -7.05
C GLY A 202 -10.27 -7.21 -7.49
N GLY A 203 -10.40 -7.87 -8.66
CA GLY A 203 -9.39 -8.77 -9.19
C GLY A 203 -8.00 -8.14 -9.19
N GLY A 204 -7.05 -8.83 -8.57
CA GLY A 204 -5.66 -8.44 -8.65
C GLY A 204 -5.20 -8.38 -10.10
N THR A 205 -4.84 -7.19 -10.58
CA THR A 205 -4.55 -7.00 -11.99
C THR A 205 -3.07 -7.17 -12.25
N GLN A 206 -2.72 -7.68 -13.44
CA GLN A 206 -1.32 -7.70 -13.90
C GLN A 206 -0.63 -6.32 -13.85
N PHE A 207 -1.38 -5.22 -13.83
CA PHE A 207 -0.86 -3.85 -13.77
C PHE A 207 -0.36 -3.47 -12.37
N ASN A 208 -0.86 -4.12 -11.33
CA ASN A 208 -0.32 -3.99 -9.99
C ASN A 208 1.15 -4.44 -9.93
N ASN A 209 1.57 -5.34 -10.82
CA ASN A 209 2.96 -5.78 -10.91
C ASN A 209 3.93 -4.71 -11.43
N LEU A 210 3.42 -3.57 -11.93
CA LEU A 210 4.24 -2.40 -12.22
C LEU A 210 4.84 -1.76 -10.95
N SER A 211 4.41 -2.17 -9.75
CA SER A 211 5.14 -1.90 -8.50
C SER A 211 6.60 -2.35 -8.55
N TYR A 212 6.93 -3.33 -9.42
CA TYR A 212 8.29 -3.71 -9.77
C TYR A 212 9.19 -2.51 -10.07
N TRP A 213 8.70 -1.51 -10.81
CA TRP A 213 9.51 -0.36 -11.21
C TRP A 213 10.01 0.43 -10.00
N LYS A 214 9.14 0.64 -9.01
CA LYS A 214 9.54 1.26 -7.73
C LYS A 214 10.60 0.45 -7.01
N ALA A 215 10.44 -0.87 -7.03
CA ALA A 215 11.36 -1.78 -6.36
C ALA A 215 12.76 -1.66 -6.91
N VAL A 216 12.85 -1.73 -8.24
CA VAL A 216 14.08 -1.57 -8.99
C VAL A 216 14.70 -0.19 -8.74
N GLU A 217 13.91 0.88 -8.78
CA GLU A 217 14.42 2.24 -8.56
C GLU A 217 14.97 2.45 -7.14
N ALA A 218 14.31 1.89 -6.13
CA ALA A 218 14.79 1.94 -4.75
C ALA A 218 16.11 1.16 -4.58
N ILE A 219 16.15 -0.08 -5.08
CA ILE A 219 17.34 -0.94 -5.05
C ILE A 219 18.49 -0.28 -5.80
N ARG A 220 18.24 0.26 -6.99
CA ARG A 220 19.23 0.98 -7.80
C ARG A 220 19.86 2.14 -7.06
N LYS A 221 19.06 2.96 -6.37
CA LYS A 221 19.53 4.18 -5.70
C LYS A 221 20.28 3.90 -4.40
N LYS A 222 19.92 2.84 -3.67
CA LYS A 222 20.39 2.60 -2.30
C LYS A 222 21.36 1.43 -2.19
N VAL A 223 21.01 0.32 -2.85
CA VAL A 223 21.69 -0.97 -2.67
C VAL A 223 22.78 -1.19 -3.73
N LEU A 224 22.54 -0.80 -4.98
CA LEU A 224 23.47 -1.06 -6.08
C LEU A 224 24.63 -0.05 -6.05
N LYS A 225 25.87 -0.56 -6.02
CA LYS A 225 27.10 0.26 -6.00
C LYS A 225 27.60 0.65 -7.39
N GLN A 226 27.08 0.00 -8.43
CA GLN A 226 27.44 0.21 -9.83
C GLN A 226 26.19 0.03 -10.69
N ASP A 227 26.26 0.49 -11.94
CA ASP A 227 25.19 0.25 -12.91
C ASP A 227 25.16 -1.24 -13.27
N VAL A 228 24.06 -1.90 -12.92
CA VAL A 228 23.88 -3.36 -12.98
C VAL A 228 22.74 -3.64 -13.94
N ALA A 229 22.86 -4.72 -14.72
CA ALA A 229 21.78 -5.15 -15.60
C ALA A 229 20.56 -5.61 -14.79
N ILE A 230 19.37 -5.21 -15.25
CA ILE A 230 18.09 -5.44 -14.57
C ILE A 230 17.12 -6.11 -15.53
N LEU A 231 16.47 -7.18 -15.05
CA LEU A 231 15.49 -7.98 -15.79
C LEU A 231 14.17 -8.06 -15.02
N PRO A 232 13.00 -7.77 -15.63
CA PRO A 232 12.84 -7.24 -16.98
C PRO A 232 13.46 -5.85 -17.13
N CYS A 233 13.98 -5.59 -18.32
CA CYS A 233 14.59 -4.30 -18.67
C CYS A 233 13.57 -3.26 -19.13
N ALA A 234 12.39 -3.69 -19.60
CA ALA A 234 11.29 -2.79 -19.92
C ALA A 234 9.94 -3.52 -19.81
N ALA A 235 8.85 -2.77 -19.77
CA ALA A 235 7.49 -3.29 -19.94
C ALA A 235 6.70 -2.43 -20.93
N SER A 236 5.78 -3.04 -21.67
CA SER A 236 4.84 -2.33 -22.53
C SER A 236 3.42 -2.74 -22.21
N ILE A 237 2.55 -1.75 -21.95
CA ILE A 237 1.11 -1.95 -21.91
C ILE A 237 0.61 -2.05 -23.35
N ARG A 238 -0.03 -3.16 -23.66
CA ARG A 238 -0.58 -3.49 -24.98
C ARG A 238 -2.10 -3.45 -24.93
N GLY A 239 -2.71 -3.22 -26.08
CA GLY A 239 -4.15 -3.27 -26.23
C GLY A 239 -4.62 -3.75 -27.60
N VAL A 240 -5.85 -4.23 -27.64
CA VAL A 240 -6.58 -4.57 -28.87
C VAL A 240 -8.07 -4.32 -28.69
N ALA A 241 -8.72 -3.72 -29.67
CA ALA A 241 -10.17 -3.55 -29.67
C ALA A 241 -10.84 -4.84 -30.14
N VAL A 242 -11.88 -5.30 -29.45
CA VAL A 242 -12.45 -6.64 -29.67
C VAL A 242 -13.96 -6.65 -29.78
N GLU A 243 -14.44 -7.68 -30.49
CA GLU A 243 -15.83 -8.12 -30.53
C GLU A 243 -15.96 -9.45 -29.78
N PHE A 244 -16.61 -9.46 -28.62
CA PHE A 244 -17.00 -10.68 -27.91
C PHE A 244 -18.30 -11.31 -28.43
N SER A 245 -18.35 -12.64 -28.47
CA SER A 245 -19.57 -13.40 -28.77
C SER A 245 -20.54 -13.45 -27.58
N GLN A 246 -20.03 -13.73 -26.38
CA GLN A 246 -20.84 -14.00 -25.19
C GLN A 246 -20.46 -13.17 -23.97
N LEU A 247 -19.17 -12.87 -23.77
CA LEU A 247 -18.68 -12.22 -22.55
C LEU A 247 -19.36 -10.86 -22.30
N ARG A 248 -19.71 -10.14 -23.37
CA ARG A 248 -20.46 -8.88 -23.32
C ARG A 248 -21.76 -8.97 -22.51
N ASN A 249 -22.42 -10.14 -22.51
CA ASN A 249 -23.70 -10.33 -21.83
C ASN A 249 -23.55 -10.24 -20.31
N SER A 250 -22.34 -10.46 -19.77
CA SER A 250 -22.07 -10.36 -18.34
C SER A 250 -22.04 -8.92 -17.82
N GLN A 251 -21.82 -7.95 -18.70
CA GLN A 251 -21.74 -6.51 -18.38
C GLN A 251 -22.85 -5.68 -19.04
N GLN A 252 -23.68 -6.30 -19.89
CA GLN A 252 -24.76 -5.62 -20.58
C GLN A 252 -25.88 -5.23 -19.61
N ARG A 253 -26.33 -3.98 -19.70
CA ARG A 253 -27.48 -3.47 -18.96
C ARG A 253 -28.74 -4.26 -19.32
N VAL A 254 -29.33 -4.91 -18.33
CA VAL A 254 -30.54 -5.72 -18.48
C VAL A 254 -31.76 -4.79 -18.46
N ARG A 255 -32.27 -4.42 -19.63
CA ARG A 255 -33.45 -3.52 -19.75
C ARG A 255 -34.78 -4.26 -19.70
N MET A 256 -34.92 -5.30 -20.53
CA MET A 256 -36.17 -6.06 -20.65
C MET A 256 -35.86 -7.56 -20.59
N VAL A 257 -36.52 -8.29 -19.70
CA VAL A 257 -36.44 -9.76 -19.61
C VAL A 257 -37.85 -10.31 -19.52
N GLU A 258 -38.26 -11.18 -20.45
CA GLU A 258 -39.59 -11.81 -20.44
C GLU A 258 -40.76 -10.81 -20.30
N ASN A 259 -40.67 -9.66 -21.00
CA ASN A 259 -41.59 -8.51 -20.93
C ASN A 259 -41.63 -7.77 -19.58
N LEU A 260 -40.73 -8.05 -18.65
CA LEU A 260 -40.53 -7.28 -17.44
C LEU A 260 -39.53 -6.16 -17.69
N ASN A 261 -39.93 -4.92 -17.42
CA ASN A 261 -39.04 -3.77 -17.47
C ASN A 261 -38.17 -3.72 -16.21
N LEU A 262 -36.86 -3.91 -16.41
CA LEU A 262 -35.80 -3.86 -15.40
C LEU A 262 -34.87 -2.65 -15.60
N GLU A 263 -35.26 -1.67 -16.42
CA GLU A 263 -34.48 -0.45 -16.67
C GLU A 263 -34.16 0.29 -15.37
N SER A 264 -35.09 0.32 -14.41
CA SER A 264 -34.85 0.89 -13.07
C SER A 264 -33.75 0.18 -12.28
N PHE A 265 -33.45 -1.09 -12.57
CA PHE A 265 -32.33 -1.82 -11.96
C PHE A 265 -30.98 -1.38 -12.55
N CYS A 266 -30.97 -0.90 -13.80
CA CYS A 266 -29.76 -0.36 -14.44
C CYS A 266 -29.37 1.03 -13.89
N ASP A 267 -30.31 1.74 -13.27
CA ASP A 267 -30.10 3.06 -12.65
C ASP A 267 -29.65 2.97 -11.18
N ILE A 268 -29.72 1.77 -10.58
CA ILE A 268 -29.19 1.53 -9.23
C ILE A 268 -27.67 1.41 -9.34
N GLN A 269 -26.97 2.54 -9.24
CA GLN A 269 -25.55 2.51 -8.89
C GLN A 269 -25.42 1.90 -7.48
N PRO A 270 -24.52 0.92 -7.26
CA PRO A 270 -24.21 0.48 -5.91
C PRO A 270 -23.74 1.70 -5.10
N LEU A 271 -24.45 2.00 -4.00
CA LEU A 271 -24.11 3.07 -3.06
C LEU A 271 -22.62 2.98 -2.67
N GLY A 272 -21.79 3.86 -3.25
CA GLY A 272 -20.39 4.05 -2.86
C GLY A 272 -19.32 3.31 -3.67
N LEU A 273 -19.63 2.70 -4.81
CA LEU A 273 -18.63 2.09 -5.70
C LEU A 273 -18.79 2.62 -7.13
N GLU A 274 -17.88 3.49 -7.57
CA GLU A 274 -17.68 3.70 -9.01
C GLU A 274 -17.26 2.37 -9.65
N PRO A 275 -17.79 2.00 -10.83
CA PRO A 275 -17.36 0.78 -11.51
C PRO A 275 -15.85 0.85 -11.80
N PRO A 276 -15.09 -0.22 -11.54
CA PRO A 276 -13.66 -0.22 -11.85
C PRO A 276 -13.48 0.01 -13.35
N PRO A 277 -12.47 0.81 -13.77
CA PRO A 277 -12.26 1.14 -15.17
C PRO A 277 -11.91 -0.09 -16.03
N GLY A 278 -11.70 -1.27 -15.47
CA GLY A 278 -11.60 -2.51 -16.24
C GLY A 278 -11.71 -3.73 -15.33
N VAL A 279 -12.14 -4.87 -15.88
CA VAL A 279 -12.31 -6.11 -15.14
C VAL A 279 -11.38 -7.19 -15.69
N ALA A 280 -10.78 -7.97 -14.81
CA ALA A 280 -9.82 -9.02 -15.17
C ALA A 280 -10.56 -10.31 -15.58
N TYR A 281 -10.26 -10.86 -16.77
CA TYR A 281 -10.84 -12.09 -17.29
C TYR A 281 -9.78 -13.05 -17.83
N ASP A 282 -10.08 -14.34 -17.73
CA ASP A 282 -9.40 -15.40 -18.48
C ASP A 282 -9.91 -15.40 -19.93
N LEU A 283 -9.34 -14.58 -20.81
CA LEU A 283 -9.87 -14.44 -22.17
C LEU A 283 -9.81 -15.70 -23.01
N TRP A 284 -8.99 -16.67 -22.62
CA TRP A 284 -8.94 -18.00 -23.24
C TRP A 284 -10.22 -18.80 -23.06
N MET A 285 -11.06 -18.46 -22.07
CA MET A 285 -12.35 -19.12 -21.81
C MET A 285 -13.49 -18.55 -22.66
N TYR A 286 -13.25 -17.47 -23.42
CA TYR A 286 -14.28 -16.73 -24.13
C TYR A 286 -13.94 -16.59 -25.61
N ASP A 287 -14.96 -16.66 -26.45
CA ASP A 287 -14.81 -16.39 -27.89
C ASP A 287 -14.79 -14.88 -28.14
N TRP A 288 -13.76 -14.40 -28.85
CA TRP A 288 -13.61 -13.01 -29.25
C TRP A 288 -12.86 -12.87 -30.58
N ARG A 289 -13.05 -11.72 -31.22
CA ARG A 289 -12.42 -11.36 -32.48
C ARG A 289 -11.75 -9.99 -32.38
N PRO A 290 -10.49 -9.82 -32.82
CA PRO A 290 -9.87 -8.50 -32.89
C PRO A 290 -10.49 -7.66 -34.01
N LEU A 291 -10.71 -6.38 -33.73
CA LEU A 291 -11.18 -5.37 -34.69
C LEU A 291 -10.09 -4.36 -35.06
N THR A 292 -9.00 -4.32 -34.30
CA THR A 292 -7.79 -3.55 -34.60
C THR A 292 -6.58 -4.47 -34.60
N PRO A 293 -5.45 -4.08 -35.22
CA PRO A 293 -4.15 -4.63 -34.85
C PRO A 293 -3.86 -4.37 -33.36
N GLU A 294 -2.93 -5.13 -32.80
CA GLU A 294 -2.39 -4.82 -31.47
C GLU A 294 -1.66 -3.48 -31.48
N PHE A 295 -1.79 -2.73 -30.39
CA PHE A 295 -1.13 -1.45 -30.22
C PHE A 295 -0.48 -1.33 -28.85
N ALA A 296 0.64 -0.61 -28.77
CA ALA A 296 1.28 -0.25 -27.52
C ALA A 296 0.72 1.08 -27.01
N LEU A 297 0.30 1.11 -25.74
CA LEU A 297 -0.26 2.28 -25.07
C LEU A 297 0.80 3.06 -24.30
N LEU A 298 1.67 2.33 -23.61
CA LEU A 298 2.75 2.87 -22.78
C LEU A 298 3.91 1.89 -22.79
N THR A 299 5.13 2.38 -22.95
CA THR A 299 6.35 1.60 -22.78
C THR A 299 7.19 2.24 -21.67
N MET A 300 7.60 1.43 -20.71
CA MET A 300 8.37 1.81 -19.54
C MET A 300 9.75 1.17 -19.63
N ASP A 301 10.80 1.98 -19.60
CA ASP A 301 12.17 1.50 -19.55
C ASP A 301 12.62 1.39 -18.10
N PHE A 302 12.97 0.17 -17.68
CA PHE A 302 13.52 -0.12 -16.36
C PHE A 302 15.04 -0.24 -16.39
N GLY A 303 15.68 -0.28 -17.57
CA GLY A 303 17.11 -0.48 -17.73
C GLY A 303 17.94 0.79 -17.51
N SER A 304 17.37 1.97 -17.75
CA SER A 304 18.05 3.25 -17.54
C SER A 304 17.58 3.97 -16.27
N GLU A 305 18.48 4.72 -15.62
CA GLU A 305 18.11 5.69 -14.59
C GLU A 305 17.26 6.79 -15.24
N VAL A 306 16.20 7.25 -14.57
CA VAL A 306 15.36 8.36 -15.04
C VAL A 306 16.19 9.66 -15.07
N LYS A 307 16.78 9.99 -16.23
CA LYS A 307 17.76 11.07 -16.40
C LYS A 307 17.17 12.49 -16.48
N ASP A 308 15.87 12.65 -16.65
CA ASP A 308 15.25 13.97 -16.83
C ASP A 308 14.77 14.60 -15.51
N LYS A 309 15.62 15.46 -14.94
CA LYS A 309 15.26 16.41 -13.86
C LYS A 309 14.80 17.78 -14.39
N HIS A 310 14.65 17.96 -15.70
CA HIS A 310 14.30 19.27 -16.29
C HIS A 310 13.29 19.17 -17.45
N HIS A 311 12.00 18.98 -17.13
CA HIS A 311 10.87 19.76 -17.68
C HIS A 311 9.53 19.15 -17.21
N VAL A 312 9.22 19.30 -15.92
CA VAL A 312 7.95 19.83 -15.40
C VAL A 312 8.25 20.24 -13.95
N GLU A 313 8.15 21.53 -13.63
CA GLU A 313 8.09 21.96 -12.23
C GLU A 313 6.85 21.32 -11.60
N GLY A 314 7.04 20.23 -10.83
CA GLY A 314 5.94 19.48 -10.22
C GLY A 314 6.11 17.95 -10.13
N PHE A 315 7.23 17.37 -10.55
CA PHE A 315 7.44 15.91 -10.47
C PHE A 315 8.27 15.48 -9.25
N THR A 316 7.62 15.26 -8.10
CA THR A 316 8.02 14.21 -7.14
C THR A 316 7.40 12.89 -7.59
N LEU A 317 7.86 11.74 -7.09
CA LEU A 317 7.28 10.41 -7.40
C LEU A 317 5.79 10.24 -6.98
N ASP A 318 5.13 11.34 -6.58
CA ASP A 318 3.69 11.51 -6.36
C ASP A 318 2.96 12.01 -7.63
N SER A 319 3.65 12.09 -8.76
CA SER A 319 3.15 12.73 -9.99
C SER A 319 2.93 11.74 -11.13
N VAL A 320 1.77 11.92 -11.75
CA VAL A 320 1.18 11.19 -12.87
C VAL A 320 2.19 11.04 -14.02
N LEU A 321 2.45 9.83 -14.51
CA LEU A 321 3.10 9.67 -15.82
C LEU A 321 2.22 10.38 -16.87
N PRO A 322 2.75 11.32 -17.66
CA PRO A 322 1.93 12.14 -18.56
C PRO A 322 1.09 11.25 -19.46
N CYS A 323 -0.20 11.58 -19.59
CA CYS A 323 -1.13 10.84 -20.43
C CYS A 323 -0.56 10.70 -21.85
N THR A 324 -0.22 9.48 -22.25
CA THR A 324 0.15 9.22 -23.64
C THR A 324 -1.15 9.05 -24.42
N SER A 325 -1.40 9.97 -25.37
CA SER A 325 -2.43 9.75 -26.38
C SER A 325 -1.83 8.90 -27.49
N VAL A 326 -2.40 7.73 -27.73
CA VAL A 326 -2.04 6.94 -28.90
C VAL A 326 -2.58 7.65 -30.14
N PRO A 327 -1.80 7.77 -31.24
CA PRO A 327 -2.32 8.29 -32.51
C PRO A 327 -3.59 7.53 -32.93
N SER A 328 -4.57 8.21 -33.54
CA SER A 328 -5.85 7.61 -33.91
C SER A 328 -5.69 6.28 -34.65
N LEU A 329 -6.09 5.17 -34.03
CA LEU A 329 -5.96 3.81 -34.56
C LEU A 329 -7.11 3.52 -35.54
N SER A 330 -6.81 2.88 -36.67
CA SER A 330 -7.85 2.48 -37.64
C SER A 330 -8.27 1.04 -37.40
N PHE A 331 -9.57 0.78 -37.52
CA PHE A 331 -10.10 -0.59 -37.43
C PHE A 331 -9.71 -1.40 -38.67
N SER A 332 -9.19 -2.61 -38.46
CA SER A 332 -8.79 -3.54 -39.52
C SER A 332 -9.96 -4.34 -40.07
N SER A 333 -11.04 -4.50 -39.30
CA SER A 333 -12.24 -5.21 -39.74
C SER A 333 -13.52 -4.57 -39.20
N PRO A 334 -14.64 -4.61 -39.96
CA PRO A 334 -15.92 -4.12 -39.49
C PRO A 334 -16.51 -5.08 -38.44
N GLY A 335 -17.32 -4.56 -37.52
CA GLY A 335 -17.96 -5.33 -36.46
C GLY A 335 -18.60 -4.46 -35.39
N THR A 336 -18.96 -5.06 -34.26
CA THR A 336 -19.36 -4.33 -33.06
C THR A 336 -18.23 -4.38 -32.02
N CYS A 337 -17.59 -3.23 -31.80
CA CYS A 337 -16.58 -3.06 -30.79
C CYS A 337 -17.23 -3.06 -29.40
N HIS A 338 -17.04 -4.15 -28.68
CA HIS A 338 -17.61 -4.34 -27.34
C HIS A 338 -16.68 -3.84 -26.24
N ALA A 339 -15.37 -3.95 -26.47
CA ALA A 339 -14.38 -3.65 -25.45
C ALA A 339 -12.98 -3.38 -26.04
N VAL A 340 -12.10 -2.86 -25.19
CA VAL A 340 -10.64 -2.89 -25.38
C VAL A 340 -10.05 -3.87 -24.37
N VAL A 341 -9.28 -4.83 -24.86
CA VAL A 341 -8.52 -5.78 -24.05
C VAL A 341 -7.12 -5.25 -23.84
N LEU A 342 -6.59 -5.38 -22.63
CA LEU A 342 -5.30 -4.84 -22.21
C LEU A 342 -4.46 -5.87 -21.47
N TRP A 343 -3.15 -5.84 -21.73
CA TRP A 343 -2.16 -6.68 -21.05
C TRP A 343 -0.78 -6.04 -20.99
N ILE A 344 0.16 -6.71 -20.33
CA ILE A 344 1.55 -6.28 -20.22
C ILE A 344 2.45 -7.25 -20.96
N ASP A 345 3.34 -6.70 -21.79
CA ASP A 345 4.48 -7.42 -22.32
C ASP A 345 5.73 -7.00 -21.53
N TRP A 346 6.42 -7.98 -20.95
CA TRP A 346 7.67 -7.78 -20.24
C TRP A 346 8.83 -8.05 -21.19
N LYS A 347 9.66 -7.04 -21.41
CA LYS A 347 10.90 -7.19 -22.16
C LYS A 347 12.00 -7.65 -21.20
N LEU A 348 12.33 -8.93 -21.21
CA LEU A 348 13.32 -9.51 -20.31
C LEU A 348 14.72 -8.98 -20.64
N THR A 349 15.10 -9.03 -21.92
CA THR A 349 16.34 -8.48 -22.48
C THR A 349 16.05 -7.82 -23.84
N GLU A 350 17.07 -7.30 -24.53
CA GLU A 350 16.88 -6.74 -25.88
C GLU A 350 16.22 -7.70 -26.87
N ASN A 351 16.52 -9.00 -26.73
CA ASN A 351 16.12 -10.05 -27.67
C ASN A 351 15.05 -11.01 -27.13
N VAL A 352 14.76 -10.98 -25.81
CA VAL A 352 13.83 -11.90 -25.17
C VAL A 352 12.67 -11.12 -24.56
N SER A 353 11.44 -11.43 -24.96
CA SER A 353 10.21 -10.83 -24.46
C SER A 353 9.21 -11.89 -24.00
N LEU A 354 8.53 -11.60 -22.90
CA LEU A 354 7.46 -12.41 -22.33
C LEU A 354 6.16 -11.62 -22.41
N SER A 355 5.20 -12.09 -23.21
CA SER A 355 3.87 -11.49 -23.25
C SER A 355 2.98 -12.10 -22.16
N TRP A 356 2.12 -11.31 -21.53
CA TRP A 356 1.01 -11.80 -20.71
C TRP A 356 -0.34 -11.69 -21.45
N GLY A 357 -0.29 -11.41 -22.74
CA GLY A 357 -1.44 -11.36 -23.62
C GLY A 357 -1.72 -12.68 -24.33
N PRO A 358 -2.72 -12.66 -25.24
CA PRO A 358 -2.96 -13.75 -26.18
C PRO A 358 -1.76 -13.94 -27.11
N LYS A 359 -1.33 -15.17 -27.39
CA LYS A 359 -0.25 -15.44 -28.37
C LYS A 359 -0.77 -15.29 -29.81
N GLU A 360 0.08 -14.90 -30.75
CA GLU A 360 -0.25 -14.61 -32.16
C GLU A 360 -0.99 -15.79 -32.85
N ASP A 361 -0.62 -17.04 -32.54
CA ASP A 361 -1.29 -18.25 -33.05
C ASP A 361 -2.75 -18.42 -32.57
N SER A 362 -3.13 -17.79 -31.45
CA SER A 362 -4.48 -17.84 -30.88
C SER A 362 -5.46 -16.91 -31.60
N VAL A 363 -4.95 -15.86 -32.24
CA VAL A 363 -5.76 -14.84 -32.91
C VAL A 363 -6.33 -15.35 -34.24
N ASP A 364 -5.57 -16.20 -34.95
CA ASP A 364 -6.03 -16.89 -36.17
C ASP A 364 -6.75 -18.22 -35.87
N HIS A 365 -6.42 -18.90 -34.76
CA HIS A 365 -7.08 -20.17 -34.35
C HIS A 365 -8.53 -20.01 -33.85
N CYS A 366 -9.01 -18.80 -33.56
CA CYS A 366 -10.42 -18.57 -33.23
C CYS A 366 -11.40 -18.96 -34.37
N LYS A 367 -10.89 -19.34 -35.56
CA LYS A 367 -11.69 -19.92 -36.66
C LYS A 367 -11.70 -21.45 -36.70
N GLN A 368 -10.85 -22.16 -35.96
CA GLN A 368 -10.77 -23.63 -35.98
C GLN A 368 -10.52 -24.21 -34.57
N LEU A 369 -11.61 -24.67 -33.94
CA LEU A 369 -11.67 -25.77 -32.95
C LEU A 369 -10.48 -25.95 -31.97
N VAL A 370 -10.64 -25.47 -30.72
CA VAL A 370 -10.51 -26.18 -29.42
C VAL A 370 -9.27 -27.07 -29.12
N THR A 371 -8.20 -27.15 -29.92
CA THR A 371 -7.14 -28.16 -29.68
C THR A 371 -5.80 -27.68 -29.12
N ASP A 372 -5.48 -26.39 -29.07
CA ASP A 372 -4.23 -25.95 -28.44
C ASP A 372 -4.45 -25.15 -27.15
N TRP A 373 -4.71 -25.89 -26.08
CA TRP A 373 -4.84 -25.42 -24.70
C TRP A 373 -3.60 -24.66 -24.18
N ARG A 374 -2.49 -24.64 -24.93
CA ARG A 374 -1.22 -23.97 -24.60
C ARG A 374 -1.14 -22.51 -25.07
N ALA A 375 -2.08 -22.06 -25.91
CA ALA A 375 -1.93 -20.80 -26.64
C ALA A 375 -2.25 -19.51 -25.85
N CYS A 376 -2.78 -19.61 -24.63
CA CYS A 376 -3.05 -18.44 -23.78
C CYS A 376 -2.35 -18.56 -22.43
N LEU A 377 -1.46 -17.59 -22.20
CA LEU A 377 -0.54 -17.45 -21.09
C LEU A 377 -1.25 -17.15 -19.75
N PRO A 378 -0.57 -17.33 -18.61
CA PRO A 378 -1.16 -17.69 -17.33
C PRO A 378 -1.60 -16.49 -16.48
N SER A 379 -2.15 -15.45 -17.11
CA SER A 379 -2.58 -14.21 -16.45
C SER A 379 -3.99 -13.83 -16.87
N LEU A 380 -4.66 -13.05 -16.03
CA LEU A 380 -5.93 -12.44 -16.36
C LEU A 380 -5.69 -11.17 -17.17
N GLN A 381 -6.37 -11.02 -18.31
CA GLN A 381 -6.34 -9.81 -19.12
C GLN A 381 -7.37 -8.80 -18.62
N ILE A 382 -7.06 -7.50 -18.67
CA ILE A 382 -8.05 -6.48 -18.34
C ILE A 382 -8.94 -6.25 -19.57
N VAL A 383 -10.24 -6.20 -19.34
CA VAL A 383 -11.23 -5.88 -20.36
C VAL A 383 -11.95 -4.60 -19.96
N TYR A 384 -11.83 -3.58 -20.81
CA TYR A 384 -12.55 -2.32 -20.72
C TYR A 384 -13.80 -2.42 -21.60
N PHE A 385 -14.99 -2.56 -21.01
CA PHE A 385 -16.23 -2.61 -21.78
C PHE A 385 -16.76 -1.21 -22.11
N PHE A 386 -17.30 -1.06 -23.31
CA PHE A 386 -18.12 0.09 -23.65
C PHE A 386 -19.55 -0.12 -23.13
N ASP A 387 -20.20 0.96 -22.64
CA ASP A 387 -21.58 0.92 -22.12
C ASP A 387 -22.57 0.29 -23.13
N GLU A 388 -22.36 0.59 -24.42
CA GLU A 388 -23.04 -0.04 -25.54
C GLU A 388 -22.01 -0.46 -26.59
N GLY A 389 -22.23 -1.60 -27.24
CA GLY A 389 -21.38 -2.06 -28.33
C GLY A 389 -21.39 -1.06 -29.48
N ILE A 390 -20.20 -0.61 -29.90
CA ILE A 390 -20.04 0.44 -30.90
C ILE A 390 -19.88 -0.22 -32.28
N ALA A 391 -20.79 0.05 -33.21
CA ALA A 391 -20.62 -0.40 -34.60
C ALA A 391 -19.44 0.34 -35.25
N VAL A 392 -18.49 -0.42 -35.79
CA VAL A 392 -17.24 0.09 -36.39
C VAL A 392 -16.99 -0.48 -37.78
N ASP A 393 -16.30 0.29 -38.61
CA ASP A 393 -15.84 -0.07 -39.94
C ASP A 393 -14.40 0.44 -40.19
N SER A 394 -13.85 0.18 -41.37
CA SER A 394 -12.49 0.58 -41.73
C SER A 394 -12.26 2.10 -41.80
N SER A 395 -13.32 2.91 -41.77
CA SER A 395 -13.24 4.38 -41.72
C SER A 395 -13.30 4.94 -40.29
N SER A 396 -13.70 4.10 -39.34
CA SER A 396 -13.79 4.42 -37.92
C SER A 396 -12.39 4.53 -37.31
N LYS A 397 -12.25 5.36 -36.29
CA LYS A 397 -11.00 5.57 -35.56
C LYS A 397 -11.20 5.40 -34.07
N LEU A 398 -10.24 4.74 -33.43
CA LEU A 398 -10.17 4.58 -31.99
C LEU A 398 -9.07 5.50 -31.44
N GLN A 399 -9.42 6.36 -30.50
CA GLN A 399 -8.46 7.08 -29.69
C GLN A 399 -8.52 6.50 -28.28
N VAL A 400 -7.34 6.20 -27.73
CA VAL A 400 -7.19 5.67 -26.37
C VAL A 400 -6.21 6.57 -25.63
N ASP A 401 -6.70 7.18 -24.56
CA ASP A 401 -5.87 7.95 -23.64
C ASP A 401 -5.61 7.08 -22.39
N VAL A 402 -4.36 7.01 -21.96
CA VAL A 402 -3.91 6.23 -20.79
C VAL A 402 -3.04 7.12 -19.92
N GLY A 403 -3.38 7.24 -18.64
CA GLY A 403 -2.50 7.86 -17.63
C GLY A 403 -2.22 6.89 -16.49
N TYR A 404 -0.96 6.75 -16.06
CA TYR A 404 -0.57 5.93 -14.92
C TYR A 404 -0.33 6.80 -13.70
N PHE A 405 -1.05 6.51 -12.61
CA PHE A 405 -1.01 7.28 -11.38
C PHE A 405 -0.31 6.52 -10.27
N ASP A 406 0.67 7.18 -9.67
CA ASP A 406 1.40 6.68 -8.53
C ASP A 406 1.09 7.52 -7.30
N SER A 407 0.11 7.12 -6.48
CA SER A 407 -0.08 7.72 -5.16
C SER A 407 -0.45 6.68 -4.10
N SER A 408 0.11 6.86 -2.90
CA SER A 408 -0.31 6.20 -1.65
C SER A 408 -1.51 6.91 -1.00
N SER A 409 -1.94 8.04 -1.55
CA SER A 409 -3.06 8.86 -1.09
C SER A 409 -3.87 9.35 -2.30
N CYS A 410 -5.05 8.77 -2.53
CA CYS A 410 -6.07 9.37 -3.39
C CYS A 410 -7.17 9.91 -2.48
N GLU A 411 -6.95 11.12 -1.96
CA GLU A 411 -8.02 12.06 -1.69
C GLU A 411 -8.04 13.06 -2.84
N PHE A 412 -9.23 13.41 -3.35
CA PHE A 412 -9.50 14.53 -4.26
C PHE A 412 -9.41 14.33 -5.79
N LEU A 413 -10.37 13.58 -6.33
CA LEU A 413 -11.24 13.99 -7.46
C LEU A 413 -12.50 13.12 -7.42
N GLY A 414 -13.49 13.53 -6.61
CA GLY A 414 -14.83 12.91 -6.55
C GLY A 414 -14.92 11.45 -6.08
N SER A 415 -15.31 11.24 -4.82
CA SER A 415 -15.83 9.96 -4.27
C SER A 415 -14.83 8.82 -3.98
N PHE A 416 -14.62 8.59 -2.67
CA PHE A 416 -13.81 7.56 -2.00
C PHE A 416 -14.46 6.16 -2.04
N ARG A 417 -13.83 4.97 -1.84
CA ARG A 417 -12.81 4.56 -0.85
C ARG A 417 -12.25 3.14 -1.14
N GLY A 418 -10.94 2.93 -1.02
CA GLY A 418 -10.25 1.61 -0.98
C GLY A 418 -8.81 1.67 -1.55
N PRO A 419 -7.76 1.16 -0.86
CA PRO A 419 -6.37 1.38 -1.24
C PRO A 419 -6.02 0.45 -2.42
N THR A 420 -5.88 1.03 -3.61
CA THR A 420 -5.44 0.29 -4.81
C THR A 420 -4.43 1.16 -5.54
N LYS A 421 -3.17 0.70 -5.49
CA LYS A 421 -2.00 1.27 -6.19
C LYS A 421 -2.20 1.10 -7.71
N GLY A 422 -1.86 2.12 -8.48
CA GLY A 422 -1.83 2.12 -9.96
C GLY A 422 -3.22 2.16 -10.61
N ARG A 423 -3.77 3.35 -10.87
CA ARG A 423 -4.96 3.50 -11.74
C ARG A 423 -4.55 3.93 -13.14
N VAL A 424 -5.16 3.30 -14.14
CA VAL A 424 -5.18 3.74 -15.53
C VAL A 424 -6.51 4.42 -15.83
N TYR A 425 -6.49 5.67 -16.26
CA TYR A 425 -7.69 6.42 -16.66
C TYR A 425 -7.87 6.37 -18.18
N PHE A 426 -9.13 6.28 -18.62
CA PHE A 426 -9.53 6.32 -20.04
C PHE A 426 -10.50 7.49 -20.26
N SER A 427 -10.21 8.35 -21.23
CA SER A 427 -11.17 9.32 -21.79
C SER A 427 -11.45 9.02 -23.26
N GLN A 428 -12.72 9.09 -23.67
CA GLN A 428 -13.15 8.76 -25.03
C GLN A 428 -13.32 10.04 -25.88
N LEU A 429 -12.77 10.02 -27.10
CA LEU A 429 -13.17 10.89 -28.21
C LEU A 429 -13.26 10.02 -29.48
N LEU A 430 -14.47 9.66 -29.89
CA LEU A 430 -14.72 9.00 -31.18
C LEU A 430 -15.12 10.07 -32.20
N GLU A 431 -14.19 10.50 -33.06
CA GLU A 431 -14.51 11.47 -34.11
C GLU A 431 -15.25 10.79 -35.26
N ARG A 432 -16.55 11.12 -35.42
CA ARG A 432 -17.32 10.81 -36.63
C ARG A 432 -17.17 11.95 -37.63
N ARG A 433 -16.69 11.66 -38.84
CA ARG A 433 -16.73 12.61 -39.96
C ARG A 433 -18.06 12.46 -40.70
N ASP A 434 -19.12 13.07 -40.19
CA ASP A 434 -20.37 13.15 -40.93
C ASP A 434 -20.20 14.05 -42.15
N ARG A 435 -20.37 13.45 -43.34
CA ARG A 435 -20.56 14.17 -44.59
C ARG A 435 -22.02 14.59 -44.68
N GLY A 436 -22.24 15.90 -44.54
CA GLY A 436 -23.25 16.64 -45.30
C GLY A 436 -24.60 16.84 -44.61
N GLY A 437 -24.97 18.11 -44.43
CA GLY A 437 -26.37 18.50 -44.34
C GLY A 437 -26.71 19.54 -43.27
N ALA A 438 -26.26 20.77 -43.48
CA ALA A 438 -26.88 22.03 -43.05
C ALA A 438 -27.93 22.00 -41.91
N MET A 439 -27.57 22.58 -40.76
CA MET A 439 -28.50 23.49 -40.09
C MET A 439 -27.70 24.67 -39.51
N GLN A 440 -28.10 25.85 -39.97
CA GLN A 440 -27.36 27.11 -39.89
C GLN A 440 -27.11 27.61 -38.47
N GLU A 441 -25.98 28.30 -38.34
CA GLU A 441 -25.75 29.41 -37.41
C GLU A 441 -27.02 30.23 -37.15
N GLY A 442 -27.48 30.20 -35.90
CA GLY A 442 -28.65 30.91 -35.42
C GLY A 442 -28.32 31.90 -34.30
N ARG A 443 -27.87 33.09 -34.72
CA ARG A 443 -28.11 34.40 -34.07
C ARG A 443 -27.49 34.68 -32.68
N ALA A 444 -26.27 35.20 -32.73
CA ALA A 444 -25.95 36.46 -32.03
C ALA A 444 -26.41 37.65 -32.89
N ARG A 445 -26.86 38.73 -32.24
CA ARG A 445 -27.38 40.01 -32.78
C ARG A 445 -28.89 40.03 -33.10
N THR A 446 -29.66 40.61 -32.20
CA THR A 446 -30.80 41.48 -32.55
C THR A 446 -30.91 42.58 -31.49
N MET A 447 -30.30 43.73 -31.75
CA MET A 447 -30.70 45.02 -31.19
C MET A 447 -30.67 46.01 -32.35
N LEU A 448 -31.82 46.22 -33.00
CA LEU A 448 -32.32 47.52 -33.45
C LEU A 448 -33.63 47.36 -34.22
N VAL A 449 -34.33 48.48 -34.41
CA VAL A 449 -35.53 48.77 -35.22
C VAL A 449 -36.81 48.67 -34.40
N ARG A 450 -37.65 49.69 -34.19
CA ARG A 450 -37.92 51.07 -34.69
C ARG A 450 -39.01 51.61 -33.72
N ALA A 451 -39.42 52.87 -33.59
CA ALA A 451 -39.26 54.15 -34.25
C ALA A 451 -39.92 55.22 -33.35
N GLY A 452 -39.60 56.49 -33.59
CA GLY A 452 -40.34 57.66 -33.10
C GLY A 452 -39.50 58.52 -32.16
N GLY A 453 -39.12 59.76 -32.45
CA GLY A 453 -39.35 60.59 -33.61
C GLY A 453 -38.43 61.81 -33.48
N ALA A 454 -37.85 62.25 -34.58
CA ALA A 454 -37.17 63.52 -34.69
C ALA A 454 -38.17 64.54 -35.26
N ALA A 455 -38.48 65.59 -34.51
CA ALA A 455 -38.79 66.94 -34.97
C ALA A 455 -39.33 67.80 -33.82
N ILE A 456 -39.06 69.11 -33.90
CA ILE A 456 -39.56 70.22 -33.08
C ILE A 456 -38.68 70.57 -31.86
N LEU A 457 -37.71 71.45 -32.10
CA LEU A 457 -37.35 72.48 -31.12
C LEU A 457 -36.88 73.74 -31.85
N ALA A 458 -37.85 74.59 -32.15
CA ALA A 458 -37.66 75.98 -32.48
C ALA A 458 -38.78 76.79 -31.78
N VAL A 459 -38.35 77.93 -31.20
CA VAL A 459 -39.14 79.08 -30.73
C VAL A 459 -39.72 79.04 -29.30
N ALA A 460 -39.08 79.82 -28.42
CA ALA A 460 -39.62 80.75 -27.40
C ALA A 460 -38.41 81.19 -26.52
N VAL A 461 -37.78 82.36 -26.57
CA VAL A 461 -38.18 83.79 -26.67
C VAL A 461 -39.37 84.17 -25.80
N VAL A 462 -39.11 85.05 -24.81
CA VAL A 462 -40.01 85.70 -23.83
C VAL A 462 -40.44 84.72 -22.70
N THR A 463 -40.04 84.82 -21.42
CA THR A 463 -40.06 85.95 -20.48
C THR A 463 -39.40 85.49 -19.17
N LEU A 464 -38.43 86.22 -18.61
CA LEU A 464 -38.34 86.41 -17.15
C LEU A 464 -37.53 87.67 -16.84
N VAL A 465 -38.26 88.72 -16.51
CA VAL A 465 -37.76 90.01 -16.04
C VAL A 465 -37.81 89.99 -14.51
N ILE A 466 -36.92 90.78 -13.90
CA ILE A 466 -36.98 91.38 -12.56
C ILE A 466 -36.35 90.53 -11.43
N SER A 467 -35.10 90.86 -11.09
CA SER A 467 -34.69 91.27 -9.72
C SER A 467 -33.22 91.73 -9.72
N PHE A 468 -33.01 93.03 -9.93
CA PHE A 468 -32.06 93.88 -9.17
C PHE A 468 -32.26 95.33 -9.65
N SER A 469 -33.29 95.94 -9.08
CA SER A 469 -33.49 97.38 -9.02
C SER A 469 -32.55 97.97 -7.97
N GLY A 470 -31.89 99.08 -8.30
CA GLY A 470 -31.24 99.94 -7.31
C GLY A 470 -29.79 100.30 -7.63
N TRP A 471 -29.55 101.00 -8.74
CA TRP A 471 -28.41 101.90 -8.82
C TRP A 471 -28.93 103.26 -9.28
N GLU A 472 -29.26 104.11 -8.30
CA GLU A 472 -29.48 105.53 -8.54
C GLU A 472 -28.18 106.11 -9.14
N ALA A 473 -28.27 106.64 -10.35
CA ALA A 473 -27.20 107.43 -10.95
C ALA A 473 -27.05 108.72 -10.12
N LYS A 474 -26.07 108.75 -9.21
CA LYS A 474 -25.54 110.01 -8.70
C LYS A 474 -25.04 110.81 -9.91
N ALA A 475 -25.45 112.08 -9.98
CA ALA A 475 -25.04 113.03 -11.00
C ALA A 475 -23.53 112.90 -11.29
N GLU A 476 -23.20 112.64 -12.56
CA GLU A 476 -21.83 112.62 -13.04
C GLU A 476 -21.19 113.99 -12.82
N GLU A 477 -20.40 114.09 -11.76
CA GLU A 477 -19.40 115.14 -11.64
C GLU A 477 -18.42 114.92 -12.80
N LYS A 478 -18.50 115.76 -13.83
CA LYS A 478 -17.64 115.69 -15.01
C LYS A 478 -16.20 115.95 -14.58
N LEU A 479 -15.47 114.86 -14.33
CA LEU A 479 -14.07 114.89 -13.98
C LEU A 479 -13.27 115.52 -15.13
N SER A 480 -12.37 116.44 -14.80
CA SER A 480 -11.48 117.04 -15.79
C SER A 480 -10.59 115.97 -16.46
N PRO A 481 -10.11 116.20 -17.70
CA PRO A 481 -9.21 115.27 -18.39
C PRO A 481 -7.98 114.86 -17.55
N LEU A 482 -7.46 115.79 -16.73
CA LEU A 482 -6.34 115.54 -15.81
C LEU A 482 -6.73 114.59 -14.66
N GLN A 483 -7.95 114.69 -14.13
CA GLN A 483 -8.46 113.80 -13.09
C GLN A 483 -8.71 112.40 -13.66
N VAL A 484 -9.30 112.27 -14.84
CA VAL A 484 -9.53 110.97 -15.50
C VAL A 484 -8.21 110.29 -15.84
N GLY A 485 -7.19 111.02 -16.31
CA GLY A 485 -5.83 110.48 -16.48
C GLY A 485 -5.22 109.95 -15.19
N ARG A 486 -5.38 110.66 -14.05
CA ARG A 486 -4.93 110.18 -12.73
C ARG A 486 -5.69 108.95 -12.24
N TYR A 487 -6.99 108.88 -12.48
CA TYR A 487 -7.82 107.72 -12.14
C TYR A 487 -7.50 106.51 -13.01
N ALA A 488 -7.26 106.70 -14.32
CA ALA A 488 -6.86 105.63 -15.23
C ALA A 488 -5.51 105.02 -14.83
N VAL A 489 -4.50 105.85 -14.53
CA VAL A 489 -3.18 105.37 -14.05
C VAL A 489 -3.30 104.65 -12.69
N ARG A 490 -4.18 105.11 -11.79
CA ARG A 490 -4.43 104.44 -10.51
C ARG A 490 -5.15 103.10 -10.69
N ALA A 491 -6.16 103.05 -11.56
CA ALA A 491 -6.91 101.85 -11.88
C ALA A 491 -6.02 100.82 -12.59
N GLU A 492 -5.10 101.26 -13.44
CA GLU A 492 -4.11 100.40 -14.09
C GLU A 492 -3.18 99.76 -13.05
N ARG A 493 -2.60 100.55 -12.14
CA ARG A 493 -1.77 100.02 -11.02
C ARG A 493 -2.54 99.05 -10.13
N GLN A 494 -3.78 99.37 -9.78
CA GLN A 494 -4.63 98.46 -8.99
C GLN A 494 -4.99 97.18 -9.77
N SER A 495 -5.26 97.28 -11.07
CA SER A 495 -5.51 96.11 -11.91
C SER A 495 -4.27 95.21 -12.03
N GLN A 496 -3.07 95.80 -12.10
CA GLN A 496 -1.81 95.06 -12.10
C GLN A 496 -1.56 94.37 -10.74
N ASP A 497 -1.89 95.02 -9.61
CA ASP A 497 -1.83 94.39 -8.28
C ASP A 497 -2.81 93.21 -8.15
N TYR A 498 -4.03 93.33 -8.69
CA TYR A 498 -4.99 92.22 -8.74
C TYR A 498 -4.51 91.06 -9.63
N ASP A 499 -3.91 91.36 -10.80
CA ASP A 499 -3.34 90.33 -11.67
C ASP A 499 -2.14 89.63 -11.01
N GLN A 500 -1.23 90.37 -10.36
CA GLN A 500 -0.10 89.77 -9.62
C GLN A 500 -0.59 88.87 -8.46
N LYS A 501 -1.65 89.29 -7.76
CA LYS A 501 -2.27 88.45 -6.72
C LYS A 501 -2.95 87.22 -7.31
N ALA A 502 -3.59 87.33 -8.47
CA ALA A 502 -4.18 86.21 -9.19
C ALA A 502 -3.08 85.22 -9.65
N GLU A 503 -1.97 85.71 -10.20
CA GLU A 503 -0.82 84.90 -10.61
C GLU A 503 -0.22 84.13 -9.42
N ARG A 504 -0.07 84.77 -8.25
CA ARG A 504 0.38 84.08 -7.02
C ARG A 504 -0.59 82.97 -6.59
N GLN A 505 -1.90 83.19 -6.71
CA GLN A 505 -2.91 82.16 -6.42
C GLN A 505 -2.88 81.02 -7.44
N ILE A 506 -2.60 81.31 -8.72
CA ILE A 506 -2.42 80.29 -9.76
C ILE A 506 -1.15 79.47 -9.50
N ALA A 507 -0.04 80.11 -9.16
CA ALA A 507 1.20 79.43 -8.78
C ALA A 507 1.00 78.52 -7.57
N PHE A 508 0.37 79.04 -6.50
CA PHE A 508 0.00 78.24 -5.32
C PHE A 508 -0.95 77.08 -5.65
N ALA A 509 -1.87 77.26 -6.60
CA ALA A 509 -2.73 76.16 -7.07
C ALA A 509 -1.93 75.11 -7.85
N SER A 510 -0.95 75.51 -8.65
CA SER A 510 -0.07 74.59 -9.38
C SER A 510 0.80 73.77 -8.42
N ASP A 511 1.44 74.43 -7.45
CA ASP A 511 2.29 73.76 -6.46
C ASP A 511 1.49 72.72 -5.64
N ASN A 512 0.25 73.04 -5.28
CA ASN A 512 -0.64 72.10 -4.57
C ASN A 512 -1.10 70.93 -5.46
N ASP A 513 -1.33 71.16 -6.76
CA ASP A 513 -1.67 70.09 -7.70
C ASP A 513 -0.47 69.15 -7.95
N ASP A 514 0.74 69.71 -8.04
CA ASP A 514 1.99 68.93 -8.16
C ASP A 514 2.25 68.11 -6.88
N ALA A 515 2.05 68.72 -5.70
CA ALA A 515 2.11 67.99 -4.43
C ALA A 515 1.02 66.91 -4.32
N ALA A 516 -0.19 67.18 -4.80
CA ALA A 516 -1.27 66.19 -4.83
C ALA A 516 -0.95 65.02 -5.78
N ALA A 517 -0.28 65.27 -6.91
CA ALA A 517 0.20 64.22 -7.80
C ALA A 517 1.26 63.34 -7.11
N GLY A 518 2.17 63.94 -6.34
CA GLY A 518 3.15 63.21 -5.54
C GLY A 518 2.51 62.29 -4.47
N GLU A 519 1.50 62.77 -3.76
CA GLU A 519 0.75 61.97 -2.78
C GLU A 519 -0.06 60.86 -3.44
N ARG A 520 -0.64 61.11 -4.62
CA ARG A 520 -1.33 60.07 -5.42
C ARG A 520 -0.39 58.92 -5.79
N ASP A 521 0.82 59.25 -6.24
CA ASP A 521 1.82 58.24 -6.59
C ASP A 521 2.30 57.46 -5.37
N LEU A 522 2.40 58.11 -4.21
CA LEU A 522 2.73 57.46 -2.94
C LEU A 522 1.62 56.50 -2.51
N ALA A 523 0.35 56.94 -2.53
CA ALA A 523 -0.81 56.11 -2.25
C ALA A 523 -0.82 54.87 -3.15
N ALA A 524 -0.72 55.04 -4.47
CA ALA A 524 -0.72 53.92 -5.41
C ALA A 524 0.45 52.93 -5.18
N LYS A 525 1.63 53.42 -4.79
CA LYS A 525 2.79 52.57 -4.46
C LYS A 525 2.58 51.78 -3.18
N GLU A 526 2.09 52.43 -2.12
CA GLU A 526 1.87 51.78 -0.82
C GLU A 526 0.67 50.84 -0.85
N GLU A 527 -0.41 51.17 -1.58
CA GLU A 527 -1.52 50.24 -1.83
C GLU A 527 -1.03 48.97 -2.54
N LYS A 528 -0.17 49.11 -3.55
CA LYS A 528 0.43 47.97 -4.25
C LYS A 528 1.28 47.10 -3.31
N ARG A 529 2.09 47.72 -2.44
CA ARG A 529 2.89 47.01 -1.42
C ARG A 529 2.00 46.29 -0.41
N ALA A 530 0.96 46.96 0.09
CA ALA A 530 0.00 46.40 1.03
C ALA A 530 -0.69 45.15 0.45
N ARG A 531 -1.11 45.21 -0.82
CA ARG A 531 -1.68 44.05 -1.54
C ARG A 531 -0.67 42.91 -1.64
N GLN A 532 0.60 43.18 -1.99
CA GLN A 532 1.65 42.16 -2.04
C GLN A 532 1.89 41.51 -0.66
N SER A 533 2.00 42.31 0.40
CA SER A 533 2.14 41.84 1.77
C SER A 533 0.94 40.98 2.21
N ALA A 534 -0.28 41.37 1.81
CA ALA A 534 -1.49 40.59 2.08
C ALA A 534 -1.51 39.25 1.33
N TYR A 535 -1.05 39.20 0.07
CA TYR A 535 -0.89 37.95 -0.67
C TYR A 535 0.13 37.01 0.00
N LEU A 536 1.27 37.54 0.45
CA LEU A 536 2.26 36.76 1.18
C LEU A 536 1.71 36.22 2.51
N ALA A 537 0.93 37.03 3.25
CA ALA A 537 0.24 36.55 4.45
C ALA A 537 -0.76 35.44 4.14
N ALA A 538 -1.51 35.54 3.03
CA ALA A 538 -2.44 34.49 2.60
C ALA A 538 -1.73 33.19 2.19
N ASP A 539 -0.61 33.28 1.45
CA ASP A 539 0.21 32.12 1.09
C ASP A 539 0.79 31.43 2.34
N VAL A 540 1.39 32.19 3.26
CA VAL A 540 1.90 31.64 4.52
C VAL A 540 0.78 31.00 5.34
N LYS A 541 -0.42 31.59 5.36
CA LYS A 541 -1.58 30.98 6.02
C LYS A 541 -1.96 29.63 5.40
N SER A 542 -2.03 29.55 4.08
CA SER A 542 -2.31 28.28 3.38
C SER A 542 -1.28 27.20 3.71
N ARG A 543 0.00 27.58 3.85
CA ARG A 543 1.07 26.65 4.26
C ARG A 543 0.92 26.22 5.72
N ILE A 544 0.53 27.13 6.62
CA ILE A 544 0.23 26.80 8.02
C ILE A 544 -0.90 25.77 8.10
N ASP A 545 -1.97 25.95 7.32
CA ASP A 545 -3.10 25.04 7.29
C ASP A 545 -2.69 23.64 6.82
N LYS A 546 -1.81 23.56 5.80
CA LYS A 546 -1.22 22.29 5.33
C LYS A 546 -0.36 21.60 6.40
N ILE A 547 0.53 22.35 7.07
CA ILE A 547 1.37 21.82 8.16
C ILE A 547 0.50 21.32 9.34
N LEU A 548 -0.63 21.99 9.62
CA LEU A 548 -1.57 21.55 10.64
C LEU A 548 -2.29 20.25 10.27
N GLU A 549 -2.61 20.05 9.00
CA GLU A 549 -3.19 18.80 8.49
C GLU A 549 -2.17 17.65 8.61
N GLU A 550 -0.94 17.85 8.12
CA GLU A 550 0.15 16.88 8.25
C GLU A 550 0.44 16.53 9.72
N GLY A 551 0.47 17.53 10.61
CA GLY A 551 0.65 17.32 12.04
C GLY A 551 -0.48 16.53 12.70
N ARG A 552 -1.74 16.70 12.27
CA ARG A 552 -2.87 15.90 12.77
C ARG A 552 -2.74 14.44 12.35
N ASP A 553 -2.31 14.19 11.12
CA ASP A 553 -2.12 12.83 10.61
C ASP A 553 -0.99 12.12 11.35
N GLN A 554 0.13 12.81 11.60
CA GLN A 554 1.23 12.29 12.43
C GLN A 554 0.76 11.90 13.84
N VAL A 555 0.01 12.78 14.52
CA VAL A 555 -0.56 12.50 15.85
C VAL A 555 -1.51 11.30 15.82
N ASN A 556 -2.37 11.22 14.81
CA ASN A 556 -3.29 10.11 14.64
C ASN A 556 -2.57 8.77 14.42
N GLN A 557 -1.49 8.77 13.62
CA GLN A 557 -0.66 7.59 13.38
C GLN A 557 0.05 7.15 14.67
N ALA A 558 0.74 8.06 15.36
CA ALA A 558 1.42 7.75 16.62
C ALA A 558 0.44 7.17 17.67
N THR A 559 -0.76 7.76 17.78
CA THR A 559 -1.80 7.29 18.70
C THR A 559 -2.28 5.88 18.35
N LYS A 560 -2.50 5.58 17.07
CA LYS A 560 -2.90 4.24 16.61
C LYS A 560 -1.83 3.18 16.91
N LEU A 561 -0.55 3.52 16.69
CA LEU A 561 0.57 2.63 16.97
C LEU A 561 0.68 2.33 18.48
N LYS A 562 0.63 3.37 19.32
CA LYS A 562 0.64 3.22 20.79
C LYS A 562 -0.53 2.39 21.29
N ALA A 563 -1.73 2.60 20.76
CA ALA A 563 -2.90 1.80 21.12
C ALA A 563 -2.77 0.33 20.68
N LYS A 564 -2.15 0.06 19.53
CA LYS A 564 -1.89 -1.30 19.06
C LYS A 564 -0.83 -1.98 19.93
N ALA A 565 0.24 -1.28 20.29
CA ALA A 565 1.27 -1.77 21.19
C ALA A 565 0.69 -2.14 22.57
N GLY A 566 -0.16 -1.27 23.14
CA GLY A 566 -0.81 -1.53 24.42
C GLY A 566 -1.66 -2.81 24.42
N ARG A 567 -2.42 -3.08 23.34
CA ARG A 567 -3.17 -4.34 23.19
C ARG A 567 -2.26 -5.57 23.13
N LEU A 568 -1.12 -5.48 22.44
CA LEU A 568 -0.18 -6.59 22.35
C LEU A 568 0.49 -6.86 23.71
N GLN A 569 0.81 -5.82 24.48
CA GLN A 569 1.33 -5.96 25.84
C GLN A 569 0.30 -6.60 26.79
N GLU A 570 -0.98 -6.26 26.65
CA GLU A 570 -2.07 -6.88 27.42
C GLU A 570 -2.19 -8.38 27.10
N MET A 571 -2.17 -8.75 25.81
CA MET A 571 -2.17 -10.15 25.38
C MET A 571 -0.93 -10.91 25.88
N ALA A 572 0.26 -10.29 25.83
CA ALA A 572 1.50 -10.89 26.35
C ALA A 572 1.40 -11.13 27.87
N ALA A 573 0.82 -10.19 28.62
CA ALA A 573 0.61 -10.34 30.06
C ALA A 573 -0.38 -11.46 30.39
N GLU A 574 -1.43 -11.65 29.59
CA GLU A 574 -2.37 -12.75 29.73
C GLU A 574 -1.70 -14.11 29.50
N LEU A 575 -0.90 -14.24 28.42
CA LEU A 575 -0.13 -15.46 28.14
C LEU A 575 0.88 -15.77 29.24
N LEU A 576 1.57 -14.77 29.80
CA LEU A 576 2.46 -14.96 30.95
C LEU A 576 1.70 -15.42 32.21
N GLY A 577 0.47 -14.97 32.39
CA GLY A 577 -0.43 -15.45 33.43
C GLY A 577 -0.73 -16.95 33.29
N GLN A 578 -1.07 -17.39 32.07
CA GLN A 578 -1.30 -18.80 31.75
C GLN A 578 -0.01 -19.64 31.86
N ALA A 579 1.12 -19.12 31.39
CA ALA A 579 2.42 -19.78 31.52
C ALA A 579 2.75 -20.05 33.00
N LYS A 580 2.46 -19.09 33.90
CA LYS A 580 2.66 -19.29 35.33
C LYS A 580 1.83 -20.44 35.89
N THR A 581 0.56 -20.57 35.50
CA THR A 581 -0.29 -21.68 35.97
C THR A 581 0.18 -23.04 35.45
N GLU A 582 0.66 -23.10 34.20
CA GLU A 582 1.23 -24.32 33.63
C GLU A 582 2.53 -24.73 34.35
N LYS A 583 3.40 -23.77 34.66
CA LYS A 583 4.63 -24.01 35.43
C LYS A 583 4.36 -24.55 36.83
N GLU A 584 3.36 -23.99 37.53
CA GLU A 584 2.96 -24.45 38.86
C GLU A 584 2.39 -25.88 38.82
N SER A 585 1.55 -26.18 37.81
CA SER A 585 0.99 -27.53 37.58
C SER A 585 2.08 -28.55 37.26
N ALA A 586 3.04 -28.20 36.40
CA ALA A 586 4.19 -29.03 36.07
C ALA A 586 5.04 -29.34 37.32
N ALA A 587 5.32 -28.33 38.15
CA ALA A 587 6.11 -28.48 39.37
C ALA A 587 5.42 -29.40 40.40
N ALA A 588 4.10 -29.28 40.55
CA ALA A 588 3.32 -30.13 41.45
C ALA A 588 3.35 -31.61 41.03
N LEU A 589 3.15 -31.90 39.74
CA LEU A 589 3.21 -33.26 39.19
C LEU A 589 4.62 -33.85 39.29
N LYS A 590 5.66 -33.05 39.03
CA LYS A 590 7.06 -33.46 39.18
C LYS A 590 7.40 -33.81 40.63
N ALA A 591 6.94 -33.00 41.58
CA ALA A 591 7.14 -33.29 43.01
C ALA A 591 6.44 -34.58 43.44
N LYS A 592 5.23 -34.84 42.92
CA LYS A 592 4.49 -36.08 43.16
C LYS A 592 5.24 -37.31 42.60
N TYR A 593 5.77 -37.23 41.37
CA TYR A 593 6.57 -38.30 40.76
C TYR A 593 7.80 -38.68 41.60
N TYR A 594 8.61 -37.70 42.03
CA TYR A 594 9.82 -38.01 42.80
C TYR A 594 9.50 -38.65 44.14
N LYS A 595 8.43 -38.22 44.81
CA LYS A 595 7.98 -38.84 46.06
C LYS A 595 7.64 -40.32 45.85
N THR A 596 6.89 -40.67 44.80
CA THR A 596 6.55 -42.06 44.49
C THR A 596 7.78 -42.89 44.09
N MET A 597 8.75 -42.29 43.39
CA MET A 597 9.99 -42.97 43.02
C MET A 597 10.92 -43.22 44.22
N ASP A 598 10.95 -42.32 45.20
CA ASP A 598 11.69 -42.54 46.46
C ASP A 598 11.09 -43.73 47.24
N GLU A 599 9.76 -43.78 47.36
CA GLU A 599 9.03 -44.90 47.99
C GLU A 599 9.29 -46.23 47.27
N TYR A 600 9.32 -46.23 45.94
CA TYR A 600 9.66 -47.41 45.13
C TYR A 600 11.12 -47.84 45.30
N SER A 601 12.06 -46.89 45.29
CA SER A 601 13.49 -47.16 45.49
C SER A 601 13.75 -47.89 46.82
N ASP A 602 13.05 -47.51 47.89
CA ASP A 602 13.17 -48.21 49.17
C ASP A 602 12.55 -49.62 49.16
N ALA A 603 11.52 -49.85 48.33
CA ALA A 603 10.98 -51.20 48.09
C ALA A 603 11.96 -52.08 47.30
N VAL A 604 12.61 -51.53 46.26
CA VAL A 604 13.63 -52.23 45.45
C VAL A 604 14.80 -52.69 46.31
N LYS A 605 15.33 -51.84 47.19
CA LYS A 605 16.41 -52.21 48.13
C LYS A 605 16.04 -53.44 48.98
N LYS A 606 14.78 -53.56 49.41
CA LYS A 606 14.30 -54.72 50.18
C LYS A 606 14.25 -55.98 49.31
N ILE A 607 13.81 -55.86 48.07
CA ILE A 607 13.76 -56.96 47.10
C ILE A 607 15.18 -57.45 46.79
N ASP A 608 16.11 -56.55 46.51
CA ASP A 608 17.51 -56.88 46.21
C ASP A 608 18.18 -57.58 47.38
N THR A 609 17.95 -57.07 48.61
CA THR A 609 18.48 -57.69 49.84
C THR A 609 17.94 -59.11 50.04
N ALA A 610 16.63 -59.32 49.86
CA ALA A 610 16.01 -60.64 49.98
C ALA A 610 16.51 -61.62 48.91
N THR A 611 16.71 -61.14 47.68
CA THR A 611 17.19 -61.96 46.55
C THR A 611 18.67 -62.32 46.72
N MET A 612 19.51 -61.39 47.16
CA MET A 612 20.91 -61.66 47.51
C MET A 612 21.02 -62.70 48.62
N ASN A 613 20.25 -62.55 49.71
CA ASN A 613 20.24 -63.51 50.82
C ASN A 613 19.83 -64.91 50.36
N ALA A 614 18.80 -65.02 49.50
CA ALA A 614 18.36 -66.29 48.95
C ALA A 614 19.43 -66.95 48.07
N GLN A 615 20.14 -66.15 47.26
CA GLN A 615 21.24 -66.63 46.42
C GLN A 615 22.42 -67.15 47.27
N GLU A 616 22.83 -66.42 48.30
CA GLU A 616 23.89 -66.85 49.21
C GLU A 616 23.55 -68.18 49.91
N ILE A 617 22.29 -68.37 50.32
CA ILE A 617 21.84 -69.63 50.94
C ILE A 617 21.85 -70.79 49.93
N LEU A 618 21.46 -70.53 48.68
CA LEU A 618 21.54 -71.51 47.60
C LEU A 618 22.98 -71.95 47.32
N ASP A 619 23.91 -71.01 47.30
CA ASP A 619 25.33 -71.28 47.10
C ASP A 619 25.91 -72.08 48.28
N GLN A 620 25.54 -71.74 49.52
CA GLN A 620 25.88 -72.53 50.72
C GLN A 620 25.31 -73.96 50.66
N MET A 621 24.07 -74.12 50.18
CA MET A 621 23.43 -75.42 50.05
C MET A 621 24.10 -76.29 48.98
N ASN A 622 24.47 -75.71 47.84
CA ASN A 622 25.19 -76.39 46.78
C ASN A 622 26.58 -76.84 47.26
N ALA A 623 27.31 -75.96 47.95
CA ALA A 623 28.60 -76.29 48.55
C ALA A 623 28.49 -77.45 49.55
N GLN A 624 27.50 -77.41 50.46
CA GLN A 624 27.31 -78.50 51.44
C GLN A 624 26.73 -79.78 50.85
N SER A 625 26.02 -79.71 49.72
CA SER A 625 25.57 -80.90 49.00
C SER A 625 26.75 -81.63 48.35
N LEU A 626 27.75 -80.87 47.88
CA LEU A 626 28.99 -81.42 47.33
C LEU A 626 29.82 -82.14 48.41
N THR A 627 30.02 -81.49 49.56
CA THR A 627 30.75 -82.10 50.70
C THR A 627 30.05 -83.37 51.21
N LEU A 628 28.71 -83.35 51.29
CA LEU A 628 27.93 -84.54 51.66
C LEU A 628 28.13 -85.68 50.64
N ALA A 629 28.16 -85.38 49.35
CA ALA A 629 28.36 -86.37 48.29
C ALA A 629 29.78 -86.97 48.32
N GLU A 630 30.80 -86.14 48.57
CA GLU A 630 32.19 -86.58 48.74
C GLU A 630 32.32 -87.52 49.95
N VAL A 631 31.86 -87.09 51.14
CA VAL A 631 31.91 -87.89 52.37
C VAL A 631 31.08 -89.17 52.25
N ALA A 632 29.94 -89.15 51.54
CA ALA A 632 29.14 -90.34 51.27
C ALA A 632 29.86 -91.34 50.36
N THR A 633 30.59 -90.85 49.36
CA THR A 633 31.38 -91.68 48.44
C THR A 633 32.54 -92.33 49.19
N GLU A 634 33.27 -91.55 49.98
CA GLU A 634 34.37 -92.04 50.83
C GLU A 634 33.89 -93.06 51.87
N TYR A 635 32.76 -92.79 52.55
CA TYR A 635 32.12 -93.75 53.46
C TYR A 635 31.72 -95.06 52.76
N GLY A 636 31.16 -94.97 51.55
CA GLY A 636 30.80 -96.12 50.72
C GLY A 636 32.01 -97.00 50.40
N THR A 637 33.14 -96.39 50.03
CA THR A 637 34.39 -97.13 49.78
C THR A 637 34.99 -97.74 51.05
N ALA A 638 35.00 -97.01 52.17
CA ALA A 638 35.58 -97.45 53.44
C ALA A 638 34.75 -98.56 54.14
N SER A 639 33.45 -98.63 53.88
CA SER A 639 32.55 -99.66 54.42
C SER A 639 32.41 -100.90 53.54
N GLY A 640 33.11 -100.96 52.39
CA GLY A 640 32.92 -102.03 51.40
C GLY A 640 31.50 -102.05 50.85
N HIS A 641 30.93 -100.87 50.58
CA HIS A 641 29.52 -100.69 50.21
C HIS A 641 28.53 -101.35 51.19
N GLY A 642 28.90 -101.41 52.47
CA GLY A 642 28.06 -101.98 53.54
C GLY A 642 28.43 -103.40 53.98
N GLU A 643 29.43 -104.03 53.37
CA GLU A 643 29.91 -105.36 53.75
C GLU A 643 30.69 -105.39 55.07
N ASN A 644 31.31 -104.26 55.49
CA ASN A 644 32.06 -104.18 56.75
C ASN A 644 31.93 -102.81 57.46
N PRO A 645 30.75 -102.49 58.02
CA PRO A 645 30.44 -101.16 58.56
C PRO A 645 31.16 -100.80 59.88
N GLY A 646 31.93 -101.72 60.45
CA GLY A 646 32.67 -101.54 61.72
C GLY A 646 34.17 -101.26 61.56
N ALA A 647 34.68 -101.12 60.33
CA ALA A 647 36.07 -100.74 60.08
C ALA A 647 36.38 -99.37 60.68
N ALA A 648 37.53 -99.19 61.34
CA ALA A 648 37.87 -97.96 62.08
C ALA A 648 37.72 -96.68 61.23
N ALA A 649 38.12 -96.72 59.95
CA ALA A 649 37.96 -95.62 59.00
C ALA A 649 36.49 -95.32 58.63
N ALA A 650 35.61 -96.33 58.64
CA ALA A 650 34.18 -96.16 58.34
C ALA A 650 33.40 -95.55 59.52
N VAL A 651 33.83 -95.76 60.76
CA VAL A 651 33.15 -95.21 61.95
C VAL A 651 33.33 -93.69 62.05
N GLU A 652 34.50 -93.17 61.71
CA GLU A 652 34.81 -91.73 61.70
C GLU A 652 34.04 -91.01 60.58
N LEU A 653 34.10 -91.55 59.35
CA LEU A 653 33.34 -91.04 58.19
C LEU A 653 31.81 -91.10 58.41
N LYS A 654 31.30 -92.05 59.21
CA LYS A 654 29.88 -92.10 59.60
C LYS A 654 29.49 -90.92 60.52
N GLY A 655 30.39 -90.47 61.38
CA GLY A 655 30.20 -89.28 62.22
C GLY A 655 30.18 -88.00 61.39
N GLU A 656 31.10 -87.88 60.42
CA GLU A 656 31.18 -86.76 59.49
C GLU A 656 29.98 -86.71 58.54
N LEU A 657 29.54 -87.86 58.00
CA LEU A 657 28.33 -87.97 57.19
C LEU A 657 27.10 -87.48 57.96
N ARG A 658 26.97 -87.87 59.23
CA ARG A 658 25.85 -87.46 60.09
C ARG A 658 25.87 -85.96 60.39
N LYS A 659 27.07 -85.38 60.55
CA LYS A 659 27.25 -83.94 60.74
C LYS A 659 26.93 -83.15 59.46
N ALA A 660 27.42 -83.59 58.31
CA ALA A 660 27.08 -82.99 57.01
C ALA A 660 25.57 -83.06 56.71
N GLN A 661 24.90 -84.15 57.10
CA GLN A 661 23.44 -84.26 57.04
C GLN A 661 22.72 -83.25 57.95
N GLN A 662 23.22 -83.01 59.17
CA GLN A 662 22.67 -82.02 60.09
C GLN A 662 22.88 -80.58 59.59
N ASP A 663 24.06 -80.28 59.05
CA ASP A 663 24.39 -78.97 58.49
C ASP A 663 23.55 -78.67 57.24
N LEU A 664 23.35 -79.67 56.36
CA LEU A 664 22.45 -79.55 55.20
C LEU A 664 20.99 -79.34 55.64
N ALA A 665 20.53 -80.05 56.68
CA ALA A 665 19.18 -79.84 57.22
C ALA A 665 19.00 -78.42 57.81
N ALA A 666 20.01 -77.88 58.47
CA ALA A 666 20.00 -76.52 58.99
C ALA A 666 19.99 -75.45 57.87
N ILE A 667 20.74 -75.66 56.79
CA ILE A 667 20.71 -74.77 55.60
C ILE A 667 19.37 -74.89 54.88
N THR A 668 18.79 -76.08 54.80
CA THR A 668 17.46 -76.31 54.20
C THR A 668 16.37 -75.56 54.95
N ALA A 669 16.44 -75.48 56.28
CA ALA A 669 15.53 -74.68 57.09
C ALA A 669 15.70 -73.16 56.85
N LYS A 670 16.95 -72.68 56.66
CA LYS A 670 17.21 -71.28 56.28
C LYS A 670 16.69 -70.96 54.88
N LYS A 671 16.81 -71.90 53.94
CA LYS A 671 16.26 -71.77 52.59
C LYS A 671 14.75 -71.59 52.61
N ALA A 672 14.02 -72.41 53.39
CA ALA A 672 12.56 -72.27 53.49
C ALA A 672 12.13 -70.86 53.95
N LYS A 673 12.89 -70.25 54.86
CA LYS A 673 12.65 -68.87 55.31
C LYS A 673 13.01 -67.83 54.24
N ALA A 674 14.12 -68.02 53.52
CA ALA A 674 14.51 -67.15 52.42
C ALA A 674 13.54 -67.21 51.22
N ASP A 675 12.97 -68.39 50.95
CA ASP A 675 11.94 -68.61 49.93
C ASP A 675 10.64 -67.85 50.30
N GLU A 676 10.29 -67.79 51.59
CA GLU A 676 9.16 -67.00 52.10
C GLU A 676 9.43 -65.48 51.95
N GLU A 677 10.62 -65.02 52.34
CA GLU A 677 11.04 -63.62 52.20
C GLU A 677 11.11 -63.18 50.72
N THR A 678 11.54 -64.05 49.79
CA THR A 678 11.49 -63.77 48.35
C THR A 678 10.09 -63.81 47.77
N ALA A 679 9.19 -64.66 48.28
CA ALA A 679 7.79 -64.66 47.89
C ALA A 679 7.08 -63.36 48.31
N ASP A 680 7.36 -62.86 49.52
CA ASP A 680 6.82 -61.58 49.98
C ASP A 680 7.45 -60.38 49.25
N ALA A 681 8.73 -60.45 48.89
CA ALA A 681 9.38 -59.47 48.02
C ALA A 681 8.74 -59.41 46.62
N ARG A 682 8.35 -60.55 46.04
CA ARG A 682 7.62 -60.60 44.75
C ARG A 682 6.23 -59.98 44.85
N LYS A 683 5.48 -60.25 45.92
CA LYS A 683 4.19 -59.58 46.16
C LYS A 683 4.35 -58.07 46.30
N LEU A 684 5.43 -57.62 46.94
CA LEU A 684 5.75 -56.21 47.06
C LEU A 684 5.98 -55.58 45.67
N ALA A 685 6.75 -56.24 44.80
CA ALA A 685 6.96 -55.80 43.42
C ALA A 685 5.64 -55.67 42.63
N ASP A 686 4.77 -56.67 42.73
CA ASP A 686 3.46 -56.67 42.07
C ASP A 686 2.54 -55.55 42.58
N GLN A 687 2.63 -55.19 43.86
CA GLN A 687 1.88 -54.07 44.44
C GLN A 687 2.35 -52.71 43.95
N TYR A 688 3.65 -52.52 43.72
CA TYR A 688 4.21 -51.24 43.25
C TYR A 688 4.11 -51.06 41.73
N GLN A 689 3.94 -52.12 40.95
CA GLN A 689 3.78 -52.05 39.49
C GLN A 689 2.73 -51.02 39.00
N PRO A 690 1.48 -50.98 39.51
CA PRO A 690 0.50 -49.96 39.10
C PRO A 690 0.90 -48.54 39.55
N LEU A 691 1.54 -48.38 40.71
CA LEU A 691 2.00 -47.09 41.22
C LEU A 691 3.09 -46.48 40.32
N ILE A 692 3.97 -47.31 39.74
CA ILE A 692 5.00 -46.87 38.79
C ILE A 692 4.35 -46.40 37.49
N ILE A 693 3.36 -47.13 36.97
CA ILE A 693 2.64 -46.75 35.75
C ILE A 693 1.96 -45.39 35.93
N ASP A 694 1.30 -45.18 37.09
CA ASP A 694 0.67 -43.90 37.41
C ASP A 694 1.70 -42.78 37.61
N ALA A 695 2.85 -43.06 38.24
CA ALA A 695 3.93 -42.09 38.38
C ALA A 695 4.55 -41.70 37.02
N GLU A 696 4.78 -42.66 36.12
CA GLU A 696 5.24 -42.37 34.77
C GLU A 696 4.23 -41.54 33.97
N LYS A 697 2.94 -41.75 34.18
CA LYS A 697 1.88 -40.92 33.60
C LYS A 697 1.92 -39.49 34.14
N ASP A 698 2.09 -39.33 35.45
CA ASP A 698 2.26 -38.01 36.09
C ASP A 698 3.51 -37.28 35.55
N LYS A 699 4.63 -38.01 35.35
CA LYS A 699 5.85 -37.46 34.75
C LYS A 699 5.60 -36.99 33.32
N ARG A 700 4.98 -37.82 32.47
CA ARG A 700 4.64 -37.41 31.09
C ARG A 700 3.74 -36.19 31.09
N SER A 701 2.73 -36.15 31.97
CA SER A 701 1.86 -34.98 32.11
C SER A 701 2.64 -33.73 32.52
N SER A 702 3.57 -33.86 33.47
CA SER A 702 4.48 -32.76 33.87
C SER A 702 5.33 -32.24 32.69
N ASP A 703 5.89 -33.16 31.89
CA ASP A 703 6.69 -32.79 30.71
C ASP A 703 5.85 -32.04 29.67
N PHE A 704 4.59 -32.43 29.45
CA PHE A 704 3.65 -31.70 28.59
C PHE A 704 3.38 -30.27 29.10
N HIS A 705 3.09 -30.11 30.39
CA HIS A 705 2.88 -28.78 30.98
C HIS A 705 4.15 -27.89 30.90
N PHE A 706 5.35 -28.47 31.01
CA PHE A 706 6.60 -27.72 30.78
C PHE A 706 6.78 -27.28 29.32
N GLN A 707 6.39 -28.15 28.37
CA GLN A 707 6.43 -27.81 26.95
C GLN A 707 5.45 -26.68 26.62
N GLU A 708 4.23 -26.73 27.17
CA GLU A 708 3.21 -25.71 27.00
C GLU A 708 3.63 -24.37 27.67
N PHE A 709 4.22 -24.42 28.87
CA PHE A 709 4.85 -23.25 29.50
C PHE A 709 5.90 -22.59 28.60
N ALA A 710 6.79 -23.38 27.99
CA ALA A 710 7.82 -22.86 27.09
C ALA A 710 7.21 -22.21 25.84
N GLN A 711 6.17 -22.81 25.26
CA GLN A 711 5.46 -22.27 24.10
C GLN A 711 4.75 -20.95 24.42
N LEU A 712 4.02 -20.89 25.55
CA LEU A 712 3.31 -19.68 25.98
C LEU A 712 4.28 -18.53 26.28
N THR A 713 5.44 -18.84 26.88
CA THR A 713 6.47 -17.83 27.17
C THR A 713 7.08 -17.29 25.88
N ASP A 714 7.42 -18.17 24.92
CA ASP A 714 7.96 -17.75 23.62
C ASP A 714 6.95 -16.88 22.83
N GLN A 715 5.67 -17.26 22.84
CA GLN A 715 4.60 -16.45 22.24
C GLN A 715 4.47 -15.08 22.92
N ALA A 716 4.56 -15.01 24.25
CA ALA A 716 4.52 -13.75 24.97
C ALA A 716 5.71 -12.85 24.61
N ASP A 717 6.93 -13.40 24.52
CA ASP A 717 8.14 -12.66 24.13
C ASP A 717 8.05 -12.14 22.68
N GLN A 718 7.47 -12.92 21.77
CA GLN A 718 7.20 -12.48 20.40
C GLN A 718 6.19 -11.32 20.34
N LEU A 719 5.14 -11.35 21.17
CA LEU A 719 4.17 -10.25 21.26
C LEU A 719 4.80 -9.00 21.88
N GLN A 720 5.63 -9.17 22.91
CA GLN A 720 6.32 -8.08 23.59
C GLN A 720 7.32 -7.37 22.64
N SER A 721 8.15 -8.14 21.93
CA SER A 721 9.07 -7.59 20.94
C SER A 721 8.36 -6.83 19.81
N ARG A 722 7.21 -7.33 19.34
CA ARG A 722 6.36 -6.62 18.38
C ARG A 722 5.78 -5.33 18.97
N ALA A 723 5.38 -5.33 20.24
CA ALA A 723 4.88 -4.14 20.91
C ALA A 723 5.97 -3.07 21.05
N ASP A 724 7.18 -3.47 21.43
CA ASP A 724 8.32 -2.57 21.59
C ASP A 724 8.74 -1.95 20.25
N ALA A 725 8.71 -2.73 19.16
CA ALA A 725 8.95 -2.21 17.81
C ALA A 725 7.91 -1.16 17.38
N LEU A 726 6.62 -1.37 17.72
CA LEU A 726 5.57 -0.40 17.44
C LEU A 726 5.73 0.89 18.28
N LEU A 727 6.19 0.77 19.52
CA LEU A 727 6.49 1.92 20.37
C LEU A 727 7.68 2.71 19.84
N ALA A 728 8.77 2.06 19.44
CA ALA A 728 9.92 2.72 18.82
C ALA A 728 9.52 3.50 17.55
N ARG A 729 8.65 2.93 16.71
CA ARG A 729 8.10 3.63 15.55
C ARG A 729 7.25 4.84 15.96
N ALA A 730 6.45 4.70 17.01
CA ALA A 730 5.65 5.81 17.52
C ALA A 730 6.52 6.95 18.08
N ASP A 731 7.63 6.64 18.76
CA ASP A 731 8.58 7.62 19.28
C ASP A 731 9.28 8.38 18.15
N THR A 732 9.57 7.69 17.04
CA THR A 732 10.13 8.32 15.83
C THR A 732 9.14 9.34 15.25
N ILE A 733 7.85 9.00 15.21
CA ILE A 733 6.79 9.92 14.77
C ILE A 733 6.62 11.08 15.77
N ASP A 734 6.75 10.85 17.08
CA ASP A 734 6.76 11.94 18.06
C ASP A 734 7.90 12.92 17.82
N GLY A 735 9.07 12.44 17.38
CA GLY A 735 10.19 13.28 16.92
C GLY A 735 9.80 14.15 15.71
N LEU A 736 9.10 13.59 14.73
CA LEU A 736 8.55 14.35 13.59
C LEU A 736 7.54 15.41 14.05
N ILE A 737 6.63 15.05 14.96
CA ILE A 737 5.63 16.00 15.52
C ILE A 737 6.32 17.21 16.16
N GLN A 738 7.42 17.01 16.88
CA GLN A 738 8.20 18.11 17.46
C GLN A 738 8.82 19.02 16.38
N SER A 739 9.36 18.42 15.31
CA SER A 739 9.89 19.18 14.17
C SER A 739 8.79 20.00 13.48
N THR A 740 7.65 19.38 13.20
CA THR A 740 6.46 20.02 12.63
C THR A 740 5.97 21.18 13.50
N GLN A 741 5.97 21.00 14.84
CA GLN A 741 5.59 22.05 15.78
C GLN A 741 6.56 23.24 15.77
N SER A 742 7.86 22.99 15.63
CA SER A 742 8.88 24.03 15.48
C SER A 742 8.65 24.85 14.19
N GLU A 743 8.48 24.16 13.06
CA GLU A 743 8.22 24.80 11.77
C GLU A 743 6.92 25.64 11.80
N LEU A 744 5.85 25.09 12.38
CA LEU A 744 4.59 25.81 12.58
C LEU A 744 4.81 27.11 13.37
N GLY A 745 5.65 27.07 14.41
CA GLY A 745 6.01 28.24 15.21
C GLY A 745 6.68 29.34 14.39
N GLU A 746 7.58 28.98 13.48
CA GLU A 746 8.24 29.92 12.58
C GLU A 746 7.28 30.52 11.55
N LYS A 747 6.44 29.69 10.92
CA LYS A 747 5.45 30.16 9.93
C LYS A 747 4.42 31.10 10.56
N ARG A 748 3.98 30.84 11.79
CA ARG A 748 3.10 31.76 12.54
C ARG A 748 3.72 33.13 12.76
N LYS A 749 5.02 33.18 13.07
CA LYS A 749 5.75 34.46 13.18
C LYS A 749 5.83 35.18 11.84
N GLN A 750 6.10 34.46 10.75
CA GLN A 750 6.13 35.02 9.39
C GLN A 750 4.75 35.58 8.97
N PHE A 751 3.68 34.85 9.28
CA PHE A 751 2.31 35.30 9.02
C PHE A 751 2.01 36.63 9.73
N GLU A 752 2.28 36.72 11.04
CA GLU A 752 2.05 37.96 11.79
C GLU A 752 2.93 39.11 11.28
N HIS A 753 4.16 38.84 10.85
CA HIS A 753 5.01 39.85 10.22
C HIS A 753 4.38 40.44 8.96
N TYR A 754 3.95 39.61 8.01
CA TYR A 754 3.35 40.08 6.76
C TYR A 754 1.99 40.75 6.96
N LYS A 755 1.19 40.23 7.89
CA LYS A 755 -0.10 40.81 8.26
C LYS A 755 0.06 42.22 8.84
N ASN A 756 0.96 42.40 9.81
CA ASN A 756 1.23 43.70 10.42
C ASN A 756 1.80 44.70 9.39
N ARG A 757 2.68 44.21 8.51
CA ARG A 757 3.24 44.99 7.41
C ARG A 757 2.15 45.47 6.45
N ALA A 758 1.26 44.59 5.99
CA ALA A 758 0.15 44.94 5.11
C ALA A 758 -0.78 46.00 5.74
N GLN A 759 -1.09 45.87 7.04
CA GLN A 759 -1.89 46.85 7.76
C GLN A 759 -1.22 48.23 7.82
N THR A 760 0.10 48.25 8.06
CA THR A 760 0.86 49.51 8.14
C THR A 760 0.95 50.18 6.75
N GLU A 761 1.29 49.42 5.70
CA GLU A 761 1.38 49.92 4.32
C GLU A 761 0.01 50.46 3.83
N MET A 762 -1.09 49.77 4.16
CA MET A 762 -2.45 50.23 3.83
C MET A 762 -2.83 51.53 4.57
N ALA A 763 -2.45 51.65 5.84
CA ALA A 763 -2.71 52.87 6.61
C ALA A 763 -1.96 54.07 6.03
N ILE A 764 -0.71 53.89 5.57
CA ILE A 764 0.06 54.93 4.89
C ILE A 764 -0.62 55.34 3.57
N SER A 765 -1.11 54.37 2.79
CA SER A 765 -1.84 54.64 1.55
C SER A 765 -3.08 55.51 1.79
N LEU A 766 -3.90 55.15 2.78
CA LEU A 766 -5.11 55.92 3.12
C LEU A 766 -4.79 57.35 3.57
N GLN A 767 -3.74 57.53 4.37
CA GLN A 767 -3.29 58.86 4.78
C GLN A 767 -2.82 59.72 3.59
N ALA A 768 -2.16 59.12 2.60
CA ALA A 768 -1.73 59.80 1.38
C ALA A 768 -2.93 60.19 0.50
N GLU A 769 -3.95 59.34 0.37
CA GLU A 769 -5.20 59.67 -0.35
C GLU A 769 -5.96 60.83 0.30
N ASP A 770 -6.10 60.82 1.63
CA ASP A 770 -6.73 61.91 2.38
C ASP A 770 -5.98 63.25 2.17
N LYS A 771 -4.65 63.19 2.15
CA LYS A 771 -3.78 64.35 1.92
C LYS A 771 -3.86 64.86 0.47
N GLU A 772 -3.90 63.97 -0.52
CA GLU A 772 -4.17 64.30 -1.92
C GLU A 772 -5.50 65.05 -2.07
N ALA A 773 -6.57 64.53 -1.45
CA ALA A 773 -7.90 65.13 -1.51
C ALA A 773 -7.92 66.54 -0.89
N LEU A 774 -7.20 66.73 0.21
CA LEU A 774 -7.03 68.04 0.85
C LEU A 774 -6.28 69.03 -0.05
N LEU A 775 -5.16 68.62 -0.65
CA LEU A 775 -4.35 69.46 -1.54
C LEU A 775 -5.13 69.87 -2.79
N ARG A 776 -5.87 68.95 -3.42
CA ARG A 776 -6.76 69.29 -4.56
C ARG A 776 -7.88 70.23 -4.18
N LYS A 777 -8.42 70.12 -2.97
CA LYS A 777 -9.41 71.08 -2.46
C LYS A 777 -8.79 72.47 -2.34
N GLN A 778 -7.60 72.59 -1.75
CA GLN A 778 -6.86 73.86 -1.63
C GLN A 778 -6.53 74.47 -2.99
N ALA A 779 -6.11 73.66 -3.98
CA ALA A 779 -5.85 74.10 -5.35
C ALA A 779 -7.11 74.66 -6.04
N ARG A 780 -8.26 74.00 -5.88
CA ARG A 780 -9.55 74.48 -6.40
C ARG A 780 -9.97 75.81 -5.78
N GLU A 781 -9.82 75.95 -4.46
CA GLU A 781 -10.13 77.20 -3.75
C GLU A 781 -9.21 78.35 -4.19
N ALA A 782 -7.92 78.08 -4.41
CA ALA A 782 -6.97 79.05 -4.91
C ALA A 782 -7.28 79.50 -6.35
N ARG A 783 -7.67 78.57 -7.24
CA ARG A 783 -8.14 78.89 -8.61
C ARG A 783 -9.40 79.75 -8.59
N TYR A 784 -10.35 79.45 -7.71
CA TYR A 784 -11.56 80.27 -7.56
C TYR A 784 -11.23 81.70 -7.13
N LYS A 785 -10.33 81.86 -6.14
CA LYS A 785 -9.84 83.17 -5.70
C LYS A 785 -9.08 83.91 -6.81
N ALA A 786 -8.26 83.21 -7.59
CA ALA A 786 -7.56 83.79 -8.75
C ALA A 786 -8.55 84.30 -9.81
N ALA A 787 -9.59 83.52 -10.13
CA ALA A 787 -10.64 83.93 -11.06
C ALA A 787 -11.38 85.19 -10.58
N GLU A 788 -11.72 85.26 -9.29
CA GLU A 788 -12.36 86.44 -8.70
C GLU A 788 -11.47 87.69 -8.78
N LEU A 789 -10.16 87.55 -8.53
CA LEU A 789 -9.19 88.64 -8.62
C LEU A 789 -8.99 89.11 -10.07
N SER A 790 -8.89 88.18 -11.02
CA SER A 790 -8.81 88.47 -12.45
C SER A 790 -10.08 89.18 -12.96
N ASP A 791 -11.26 88.77 -12.50
CA ASP A 791 -12.52 89.44 -12.84
C ASP A 791 -12.58 90.85 -12.27
N LYS A 792 -12.08 91.08 -11.04
CA LYS A 792 -11.94 92.43 -10.46
C LYS A 792 -11.00 93.31 -11.29
N ALA A 793 -9.85 92.78 -11.71
CA ALA A 793 -8.91 93.48 -12.58
C ALA A 793 -9.55 93.86 -13.92
N ARG A 794 -10.26 92.92 -14.56
CA ARG A 794 -10.99 93.14 -15.82
C ARG A 794 -12.07 94.21 -15.68
N ARG A 795 -12.86 94.17 -14.60
CA ARG A 795 -13.89 95.19 -14.32
C ARG A 795 -13.27 96.58 -14.11
N LEU A 796 -12.15 96.67 -13.39
CA LEU A 796 -11.43 97.92 -13.17
C LEU A 796 -10.88 98.52 -14.47
N ARG A 797 -10.30 97.68 -15.35
CA ARG A 797 -9.86 98.12 -16.69
C ARG A 797 -11.02 98.61 -17.55
N ALA A 798 -12.14 97.87 -17.55
CA ALA A 798 -13.33 98.25 -18.31
C ALA A 798 -13.93 99.58 -17.81
N LEU A 799 -13.96 99.82 -16.50
CA LEU A 799 -14.40 101.08 -15.91
C LEU A 799 -13.45 102.24 -16.26
N ALA A 800 -12.13 102.02 -16.17
CA ALA A 800 -11.14 103.02 -16.57
C ALA A 800 -11.25 103.37 -18.06
N GLN A 801 -11.40 102.37 -18.93
CA GLN A 801 -11.57 102.57 -20.38
C GLN A 801 -12.85 103.32 -20.71
N ARG A 802 -13.97 103.01 -20.04
CA ARG A 802 -15.22 103.77 -20.19
C ARG A 802 -15.03 105.23 -19.77
N GLY A 803 -14.35 105.48 -18.65
CA GLY A 803 -14.04 106.84 -18.21
C GLY A 803 -13.19 107.62 -19.23
N VAL A 804 -12.19 106.96 -19.85
CA VAL A 804 -11.38 107.56 -20.92
C VAL A 804 -12.22 107.84 -22.17
N ASN A 805 -13.03 106.89 -22.62
CA ASN A 805 -13.90 107.05 -23.79
C ASN A 805 -14.90 108.20 -23.58
N ASN A 806 -15.54 108.29 -22.40
CA ASN A 806 -16.47 109.37 -22.09
C ASN A 806 -15.81 110.76 -22.12
N VAL A 807 -14.53 110.88 -21.73
CA VAL A 807 -13.77 112.15 -21.83
C VAL A 807 -13.37 112.46 -23.27
N MET A 808 -13.01 111.44 -24.07
CA MET A 808 -12.70 111.61 -25.50
C MET A 808 -13.93 112.05 -26.30
N GLU A 809 -15.12 111.51 -26.00
CA GLU A 809 -16.39 111.94 -26.58
C GLU A 809 -16.74 113.38 -26.16
N ALA A 810 -16.59 113.72 -24.87
CA ALA A 810 -16.85 115.07 -24.36
C ALA A 810 -15.87 116.15 -24.87
N THR A 811 -14.68 115.76 -25.36
CA THR A 811 -13.72 116.69 -25.99
C THR A 811 -13.93 116.84 -27.50
N GLN A 812 -14.60 115.89 -28.16
CA GLN A 812 -15.04 116.01 -29.56
C GLN A 812 -16.31 116.87 -29.72
N ASP A 813 -17.21 116.87 -28.72
CA ASP A 813 -18.41 117.71 -28.72
C ASP A 813 -18.16 119.18 -28.29
N GLY A 814 -16.93 119.52 -27.90
CA GLY A 814 -16.54 120.83 -27.37
C GLY A 814 -15.66 121.70 -28.29
N SER A 815 -15.47 121.31 -29.56
CA SER A 815 -14.70 122.07 -30.56
C SER A 815 -15.59 122.79 -31.57
#